data_AF-B7FR22-F1
#
_entry.id   AF-B7FR22-F1
#
_cell.length_a   1.000
_cell.length_b   1.000
_cell.length_c   1.000
_cell.angle_alpha   90.00
_cell.angle_beta   90.00
_cell.angle_gamma   90.00
#
_symmetry.space_group_name_H-M   'P 1'
#
loop_
_entity.id
_entity.type
_entity.pdbx_description
1 polymer ?
#
loop_
_entity_poly.entity_id
_entity_poly.type
_entity_poly.pdbx_seq_one_letter_code
_entity_poly.pdbx_strand_id
1 'polypeptide(L)'
;MRPSSFLTASVESAMRDTLADLQIRSQVQDVLTELVADVELTAHLQERVEHHLTIKSLQVRMAQHEQALAEASYVENQTREESMTMADQLVRELWSVSRELGALQDLRAQHKELLSQHDEVLANLMQTEEDLAEIRARGVRVVAERNEGSGMAETDGSELQQQPAASPTTLPKISVLEPQPLQLIQSEETASAAAPVISNTPDDASAPISNLKGQDFTDTKAVENVADESVLSGSNSQLLSETQAIDKKLPPVATPIPEPAATAVVELDVDDDNPPKLEELDTEILMNMFGFLDALDILNMAQTNITMYSRVDSLFGLGGSGAEAADDSSTIASTEITPTLKTTTVGSSDKGMHSSATMAVIPPIDTGSIGSAGPTARLSTTTDTTSSAPINYSAPSRPSLFGLFNQAAQRSIANATAGSVSASNSAPSPSRTTSLHRRNSSATDAAPMNAAMANSMASKLTDAELNAIILMTERLRQKELLAKQLTDEKEKLAAQLDGTESVKQFLVAKIRDMETAISATVENETKVAQQIASDQEVIAFLDGRVQDLERENTVLLKEKAATFEQLQKAQQNSTEKAAVMGDMLQFEREKLFENEREWKATKKLLVKEVKSCRNQIAALQAECDGVREQNEILRKTVLSASQSSPTMAKDRVYT
;
A
#
# COMPACT_ATOMS: atom_id res chain seq x y z
N MET A 1 77.05 80.28 50.52
CA MET A 1 76.46 79.00 50.97
C MET A 1 74.94 79.14 50.99
N ARG A 2 74.24 78.54 50.02
CA ARG A 2 72.88 77.97 50.12
C ARG A 2 72.48 77.44 48.72
N PRO A 3 72.89 76.22 48.33
CA PRO A 3 72.45 75.58 47.08
C PRO A 3 71.42 74.44 47.28
N SER A 4 70.72 74.36 48.42
CA SER A 4 69.88 73.19 48.77
C SER A 4 68.42 73.24 48.31
N SER A 5 67.88 74.40 47.87
CA SER A 5 66.44 74.55 47.59
C SER A 5 65.98 74.08 46.21
N PHE A 6 66.88 74.01 45.22
CA PHE A 6 66.53 73.55 43.86
C PHE A 6 66.38 72.02 43.79
N LEU A 7 67.21 71.29 44.54
CA LEU A 7 67.12 69.83 44.59
C LEU A 7 65.84 69.37 45.30
N THR A 8 65.39 70.06 46.35
CA THR A 8 64.15 69.72 47.05
C THR A 8 62.92 69.96 46.17
N ALA A 9 62.87 71.07 45.43
CA ALA A 9 61.75 71.36 44.52
C ALA A 9 61.67 70.35 43.34
N SER A 10 62.82 69.93 42.80
CA SER A 10 62.87 68.91 41.75
C SER A 10 62.39 67.54 42.24
N VAL A 11 62.77 67.16 43.46
CA VAL A 11 62.32 65.90 44.08
C VAL A 11 60.82 65.97 44.39
N GLU A 12 60.32 67.08 44.92
CA GLU A 12 58.88 67.25 45.17
C GLU A 12 58.05 67.18 43.88
N SER A 13 58.53 67.80 42.78
CA SER A 13 57.87 67.70 41.47
C SER A 13 57.84 66.26 40.98
N ALA A 14 58.99 65.57 41.02
CA ALA A 14 59.06 64.16 40.62
C ALA A 14 58.14 63.27 41.47
N MET A 15 58.05 63.51 42.79
CA MET A 15 57.13 62.78 43.66
C MET A 15 55.66 63.04 43.32
N ARG A 16 55.27 64.29 43.02
CA ARG A 16 53.90 64.60 42.58
C ARG A 16 53.57 63.95 41.24
N ASP A 17 54.51 63.98 40.29
CA ASP A 17 54.33 63.35 38.98
C ASP A 17 54.20 61.83 39.13
N THR A 18 55.00 61.20 39.98
CA THR A 18 54.86 59.75 40.28
C THR A 18 53.55 59.42 41.00
N LEU A 19 53.06 60.29 41.88
CA LEU A 19 51.78 60.10 42.57
C LEU A 19 50.61 60.21 41.59
N ALA A 20 50.64 61.19 40.68
CA ALA A 20 49.67 61.35 39.62
C ALA A 20 49.67 60.16 38.66
N ASP A 21 50.86 59.66 38.27
CA ASP A 21 50.98 58.46 37.45
C ASP A 21 50.43 57.21 38.17
N LEU A 22 50.72 57.03 39.46
CA LEU A 22 50.13 55.94 40.26
C LEU A 22 48.61 56.04 40.37
N GLN A 23 48.06 57.25 40.52
CA GLN A 23 46.61 57.45 40.56
C GLN A 23 45.95 57.14 39.21
N ILE A 24 46.57 57.55 38.09
CA ILE A 24 46.11 57.21 36.74
C ILE A 24 46.17 55.70 36.54
N ARG A 25 47.26 55.03 36.94
CA ARG A 25 47.37 53.56 36.85
C ARG A 25 46.31 52.85 37.68
N SER A 26 45.99 53.35 38.88
CA SER A 26 44.89 52.81 39.69
C SER A 26 43.55 52.95 38.98
N GLN A 27 43.25 54.12 38.41
CA GLN A 27 42.00 54.34 37.67
C GLN A 27 41.91 53.46 36.42
N VAL A 28 43.01 53.32 35.68
CA VAL A 28 43.09 52.42 34.51
C VAL A 28 42.90 50.96 34.95
N GLN A 29 43.48 50.56 36.08
CA GLN A 29 43.29 49.23 36.64
C GLN A 29 41.82 48.98 36.99
N ASP A 30 41.14 49.92 37.63
CA ASP A 30 39.72 49.81 37.99
C ASP A 30 38.84 49.64 36.73
N VAL A 31 39.05 50.48 35.70
CA VAL A 31 38.33 50.39 34.42
C VAL A 31 38.62 49.07 33.70
N LEU A 32 39.86 48.58 33.73
CA LEU A 32 40.21 47.28 33.14
C LEU A 32 39.55 46.12 33.89
N THR A 33 39.46 46.18 35.22
CA THR A 33 38.75 45.15 36.01
C THR A 33 37.25 45.14 35.75
N GLU A 34 36.64 46.32 35.57
CA GLU A 34 35.23 46.45 35.18
C GLU A 34 35.00 45.88 33.78
N LEU A 35 35.87 46.19 32.81
CA LEU A 35 35.77 45.67 31.45
C LEU A 35 35.96 44.15 31.38
N VAL A 36 36.86 43.58 32.19
CA VAL A 36 37.01 42.12 32.30
C VAL A 36 35.74 41.49 32.88
N ALA A 37 35.14 42.08 33.92
CA ALA A 37 33.89 41.59 34.51
C ALA A 37 32.72 41.66 33.50
N ASP A 38 32.62 42.71 32.69
CA ASP A 38 31.61 42.84 31.64
C ASP A 38 31.79 41.79 30.53
N VAL A 39 33.03 41.49 30.14
CA VAL A 39 33.34 40.44 29.16
C VAL A 39 32.98 39.05 29.72
N GLU A 40 33.32 38.77 30.97
CA GLU A 40 32.95 37.52 31.65
C GLU A 40 31.43 37.37 31.78
N LEU A 41 30.73 38.44 32.15
CA LEU A 41 29.26 38.47 32.21
C LEU A 41 28.64 38.23 30.83
N THR A 42 29.18 38.86 29.78
CA THR A 42 28.71 38.69 28.41
C THR A 42 28.91 37.25 27.93
N ALA A 43 30.07 36.64 28.23
CA ALA A 43 30.34 35.24 27.92
C ALA A 43 29.35 34.29 28.62
N HIS A 44 29.08 34.50 29.91
CA HIS A 44 28.08 33.71 30.64
C HIS A 44 26.65 33.90 30.13
N LEU A 45 26.27 35.11 29.73
CA LEU A 45 24.96 35.35 29.12
C LEU A 45 24.83 34.67 27.76
N GLN A 46 25.90 34.68 26.95
CA GLN A 46 25.93 33.97 25.68
C GLN A 46 25.78 32.45 25.88
N GLU A 47 26.55 31.86 26.78
CA GLU A 47 26.45 30.44 27.15
C GLU A 47 25.03 30.08 27.61
N ARG A 48 24.41 30.92 28.43
CA ARG A 48 23.02 30.72 28.88
C ARG A 48 21.99 30.81 27.75
N VAL A 49 22.20 31.70 26.78
CA VAL A 49 21.34 31.80 25.59
C VAL A 49 21.50 30.56 24.70
N GLU A 50 22.73 30.09 24.48
CA GLU A 50 23.00 28.86 23.73
C GLU A 50 22.35 27.64 24.39
N HIS A 51 22.46 27.50 25.72
CA HIS A 51 21.73 26.47 26.45
C HIS A 51 20.21 26.58 26.33
N HIS A 52 19.67 27.80 26.35
CA HIS A 52 18.22 27.99 26.20
C HIS A 52 17.74 27.62 24.79
N LEU A 53 18.53 27.90 23.76
CA LEU A 53 18.25 27.51 22.38
C LEU A 53 18.32 26.00 22.20
N THR A 54 19.33 25.33 22.76
CA THR A 54 19.44 23.86 22.69
C THR A 54 18.31 23.15 23.45
N ILE A 55 17.87 23.68 24.60
CA ILE A 55 16.69 23.16 25.30
C ILE A 55 15.43 23.31 24.42
N LYS A 56 15.25 24.46 23.76
CA LYS A 56 14.10 24.67 22.88
C LYS A 56 14.12 23.75 21.66
N SER A 57 15.28 23.54 21.03
CA SER A 57 15.37 22.61 19.89
C SER A 57 15.07 21.17 20.30
N LEU A 58 15.56 20.74 21.47
CA LEU A 58 15.23 19.42 22.04
C LEU A 58 13.74 19.28 22.35
N GLN A 59 13.10 20.33 22.89
CA GLN A 59 11.65 20.32 23.15
C GLN A 59 10.83 20.18 21.86
N VAL A 60 11.20 20.89 20.79
CA VAL A 60 10.54 20.75 19.49
C VAL A 60 10.69 19.33 18.94
N ARG A 61 11.90 18.75 19.03
CA ARG A 61 12.14 17.38 18.58
C ARG A 61 11.37 16.34 19.39
N MET A 62 11.27 16.52 20.71
CA MET A 62 10.43 15.68 21.55
C MET A 62 8.97 15.74 21.13
N ALA A 63 8.43 16.93 20.87
CA ALA A 63 7.05 17.08 20.39
C ALA A 63 6.82 16.41 19.02
N GLN A 64 7.80 16.50 18.12
CA GLN A 64 7.76 15.79 16.83
C GLN A 64 7.75 14.26 17.00
N HIS A 65 8.57 13.72 17.90
CA HIS A 65 8.57 12.28 18.20
C HIS A 65 7.27 11.82 18.86
N GLU A 66 6.68 12.62 19.75
CA GLU A 66 5.38 12.34 20.34
C GLU A 66 4.26 12.31 19.29
N GLN A 67 4.28 13.25 18.34
CA GLN A 67 3.36 13.26 17.21
C GLN A 67 3.53 12.01 16.33
N ALA A 68 4.77 11.67 15.96
CA ALA A 68 5.05 10.48 15.15
C ALA A 68 4.59 9.18 15.83
N LEU A 69 4.75 9.07 17.16
CA LEU A 69 4.24 7.93 17.94
C LEU A 69 2.71 7.89 17.97
N ALA A 70 2.04 9.04 18.06
CA ALA A 70 0.58 9.12 18.00
C ALA A 70 0.03 8.70 16.63
N GLU A 71 0.67 9.15 15.54
CA GLU A 71 0.33 8.75 14.17
C GLU A 71 0.56 7.25 13.94
N ALA A 72 1.69 6.70 14.41
CA ALA A 72 1.97 5.27 14.32
C ALA A 72 0.93 4.43 15.08
N SER A 73 0.53 4.85 16.29
CA SER A 73 -0.51 4.17 17.06
C SER A 73 -1.88 4.25 16.38
N TYR A 74 -2.20 5.37 15.72
CA TYR A 74 -3.42 5.51 14.93
C TYR A 74 -3.46 4.51 13.76
N VAL A 75 -2.37 4.40 13.00
CA VAL A 75 -2.25 3.44 11.89
C VAL A 75 -2.35 2.00 12.38
N GLU A 76 -1.71 1.65 13.50
CA GLU A 76 -1.81 0.32 14.10
C GLU A 76 -3.27 -0.02 14.48
N ASN A 77 -3.99 0.92 15.08
CA ASN A 77 -5.40 0.73 15.42
C ASN A 77 -6.28 0.57 14.17
N GLN A 78 -6.04 1.34 13.12
CA GLN A 78 -6.77 1.21 11.86
C GLN A 78 -6.53 -0.16 11.21
N THR A 79 -5.28 -0.62 11.11
CA THR A 79 -4.98 -1.95 10.55
C THR A 79 -5.59 -3.08 11.37
N ARG A 80 -5.67 -2.91 12.70
CA ARG A 80 -6.36 -3.85 13.58
C ARG A 80 -7.87 -3.88 13.33
N GLU A 81 -8.49 -2.73 13.13
CA GLU A 81 -9.92 -2.62 12.81
C GLU A 81 -10.22 -3.26 11.45
N GLU A 82 -9.44 -2.95 10.41
CA GLU A 82 -9.54 -3.57 9.09
C GLU A 82 -9.38 -5.09 9.16
N SER A 83 -8.37 -5.58 9.90
CA SER A 83 -8.20 -7.03 10.14
C SER A 83 -9.39 -7.66 10.85
N MET A 84 -10.02 -6.96 11.80
CA MET A 84 -11.20 -7.45 12.51
C MET A 84 -12.42 -7.50 11.58
N THR A 85 -12.63 -6.48 10.74
CA THR A 85 -13.71 -6.48 9.75
C THR A 85 -13.55 -7.59 8.71
N MET A 86 -12.32 -7.85 8.26
CA MET A 86 -12.01 -8.96 7.36
C MET A 86 -12.28 -10.32 8.02
N ALA A 87 -11.90 -10.49 9.30
CA ALA A 87 -12.20 -11.69 10.06
C ALA A 87 -13.72 -11.92 10.20
N ASP A 88 -14.48 -10.87 10.51
CA ASP A 88 -15.95 -10.94 10.59
C ASP A 88 -16.60 -11.25 9.23
N GLN A 89 -16.03 -10.78 8.13
CA GLN A 89 -16.47 -11.12 6.78
C GLN A 89 -16.21 -12.61 6.48
N LEU A 90 -15.01 -13.11 6.78
CA LEU A 90 -14.68 -14.53 6.60
C LEU A 90 -15.58 -15.45 7.43
N VAL A 91 -15.92 -15.07 8.66
CA VAL A 91 -16.87 -15.82 9.50
C VAL A 91 -18.26 -15.85 8.87
N ARG A 92 -18.72 -14.72 8.32
CA ARG A 92 -20.02 -14.66 7.60
C ARG A 92 -20.03 -15.54 6.36
N GLU A 93 -18.97 -15.50 5.55
CA GLU A 93 -18.83 -16.34 4.36
C GLU A 93 -18.79 -17.83 4.74
N LEU A 94 -18.02 -18.20 5.78
CA LEU A 94 -17.96 -19.57 6.28
C LEU A 94 -19.32 -20.07 6.77
N TRP A 95 -20.09 -19.22 7.46
CA TRP A 95 -21.47 -19.53 7.85
C TRP A 95 -22.41 -19.70 6.65
N SER A 96 -22.28 -18.86 5.62
CA SER A 96 -23.05 -19.01 4.37
C SER A 96 -22.75 -20.33 3.70
N VAL A 97 -21.47 -20.67 3.52
CA VAL A 97 -21.02 -21.94 2.92
C VAL A 97 -21.50 -23.13 3.76
N SER A 98 -21.44 -23.05 5.09
CA SER A 98 -21.96 -24.12 5.96
C SER A 98 -23.47 -24.32 5.78
N ARG A 99 -24.24 -23.26 5.54
CA ARG A 99 -25.68 -23.34 5.29
C ARG A 99 -25.98 -23.97 3.93
N GLU A 100 -25.25 -23.58 2.89
CA GLU A 100 -25.35 -24.18 1.56
C GLU A 100 -24.97 -25.66 1.57
N LEU A 101 -23.91 -26.03 2.30
CA LEU A 101 -23.50 -27.42 2.49
C LEU A 101 -24.60 -28.23 3.19
N GLY A 102 -25.25 -27.65 4.19
CA GLY A 102 -26.42 -28.26 4.85
C GLY A 102 -27.57 -28.51 3.87
N ALA A 103 -27.93 -27.50 3.07
CA ALA A 103 -28.97 -27.65 2.04
C ALA A 103 -28.63 -28.73 0.99
N LEU A 104 -27.36 -28.84 0.59
CA LEU A 104 -26.91 -29.91 -0.32
C LEU A 104 -26.97 -31.29 0.34
N GLN A 105 -26.70 -31.41 1.63
CA GLN A 105 -26.86 -32.66 2.38
C GLN A 105 -28.33 -33.08 2.47
N ASP A 106 -29.23 -32.13 2.71
CA ASP A 106 -30.67 -32.37 2.72
C ASP A 106 -31.17 -32.82 1.34
N LEU A 107 -30.72 -32.16 0.27
CA LEU A 107 -31.02 -32.56 -1.11
C LEU A 107 -30.51 -33.97 -1.43
N ARG A 108 -29.30 -34.30 -0.96
CA ARG A 108 -28.73 -35.65 -1.10
C ARG A 108 -29.56 -36.69 -0.34
N ALA A 109 -30.05 -36.35 0.85
CA ALA A 109 -30.93 -37.24 1.62
C ALA A 109 -32.28 -37.47 0.89
N GLN A 110 -32.88 -36.41 0.34
CA GLN A 110 -34.10 -36.51 -0.48
C GLN A 110 -33.89 -37.38 -1.73
N HIS A 111 -32.77 -37.21 -2.43
CA HIS A 111 -32.45 -38.04 -3.59
C HIS A 111 -32.26 -39.52 -3.21
N LYS A 112 -31.63 -39.79 -2.07
CA LYS A 112 -31.47 -41.16 -1.55
C LYS A 112 -32.83 -41.80 -1.19
N GLU A 113 -33.73 -41.03 -0.59
CA GLU A 113 -35.10 -41.46 -0.31
C GLU A 113 -35.87 -41.76 -1.60
N LEU A 114 -35.78 -40.87 -2.60
CA LEU A 114 -36.41 -41.05 -3.91
C LEU A 114 -35.90 -42.32 -4.63
N LEU A 115 -34.60 -42.61 -4.54
CA LEU A 115 -34.02 -43.85 -5.05
C LEU A 115 -34.58 -45.08 -4.33
N SER A 116 -34.73 -45.02 -3.00
CA SER A 116 -35.34 -46.12 -2.22
C SER A 116 -36.79 -46.38 -2.63
N GLN A 117 -37.56 -45.31 -2.89
CA GLN A 117 -38.94 -45.43 -3.39
C GLN A 117 -38.98 -46.04 -4.80
N HIS A 118 -38.03 -45.67 -5.66
CA HIS A 118 -37.91 -46.27 -6.99
C HIS A 118 -37.57 -47.76 -6.92
N ASP A 119 -36.65 -48.15 -6.04
CA ASP A 119 -36.30 -49.55 -5.80
C ASP A 119 -37.49 -50.36 -5.26
N GLU A 120 -38.33 -49.77 -4.40
CA GLU A 120 -39.57 -50.39 -3.91
C GLU A 120 -40.60 -50.58 -5.04
N VAL A 121 -40.77 -49.59 -5.92
CA VAL A 121 -41.66 -49.72 -7.10
C VAL A 121 -41.16 -50.81 -8.04
N LEU A 122 -39.85 -50.90 -8.28
CA LEU A 122 -39.25 -51.97 -9.08
C LEU A 122 -39.49 -53.35 -8.45
N ALA A 123 -39.31 -53.48 -7.12
CA ALA A 123 -39.57 -54.71 -6.40
C ALA A 123 -41.06 -55.12 -6.51
N ASN A 124 -41.98 -54.17 -6.34
CA ASN A 124 -43.41 -54.40 -6.52
C ASN A 124 -43.75 -54.81 -7.97
N LEU A 125 -43.11 -54.19 -8.96
CA LEU A 125 -43.32 -54.54 -10.37
C LEU A 125 -42.84 -55.96 -10.67
N MET A 126 -41.64 -56.33 -10.18
CA MET A 126 -41.13 -57.70 -10.26
C MET A 126 -42.07 -58.70 -9.59
N GLN A 127 -42.59 -58.39 -8.40
CA GLN A 127 -43.56 -59.23 -7.69
C GLN A 127 -44.83 -59.42 -8.53
N THR A 128 -45.37 -58.34 -9.11
CA THR A 128 -46.57 -58.43 -9.97
C THR A 128 -46.30 -59.21 -11.27
N GLU A 129 -45.10 -59.13 -11.81
CA GLU A 129 -44.69 -59.93 -12.98
C GLU A 129 -44.60 -61.41 -12.63
N GLU A 130 -44.04 -61.74 -11.45
CA GLU A 130 -44.00 -63.11 -10.92
C GLU A 130 -45.41 -63.65 -10.66
N ASP A 131 -46.30 -62.88 -10.03
CA ASP A 131 -47.69 -63.25 -9.80
C ASP A 131 -48.44 -63.48 -11.13
N LEU A 132 -48.24 -62.61 -12.14
CA LEU A 132 -48.82 -62.78 -13.47
C LEU A 132 -48.26 -64.02 -14.18
N ALA A 133 -46.97 -64.32 -14.00
CA ALA A 133 -46.36 -65.54 -14.51
C ALA A 133 -46.95 -66.79 -13.84
N GLU A 134 -47.21 -66.75 -12.53
CA GLU A 134 -47.86 -67.85 -11.80
C GLU A 134 -49.32 -68.05 -12.25
N ILE A 135 -50.08 -66.97 -12.44
CA ILE A 135 -51.44 -67.02 -13.00
C ILE A 135 -51.42 -67.61 -14.41
N ARG A 136 -50.45 -67.20 -15.25
CA ARG A 136 -50.31 -67.73 -16.61
C ARG A 136 -49.95 -69.23 -16.59
N ALA A 137 -49.07 -69.65 -15.68
CA ALA A 137 -48.73 -71.06 -15.48
C ALA A 137 -49.93 -71.88 -14.99
N ARG A 138 -50.74 -71.36 -14.05
CA ARG A 138 -52.00 -72.00 -13.60
C ARG A 138 -53.04 -72.05 -14.71
N GLY A 139 -53.19 -70.98 -15.51
CA GLY A 139 -54.13 -70.90 -16.63
C GLY A 139 -53.82 -71.91 -17.73
N VAL A 140 -52.54 -72.10 -18.08
CA VAL A 140 -52.10 -73.15 -19.01
C VAL A 140 -52.44 -74.55 -18.49
N ARG A 141 -52.33 -74.77 -17.17
CA ARG A 141 -52.68 -76.06 -16.53
C ARG A 141 -54.18 -76.36 -16.58
N VAL A 142 -55.03 -75.36 -16.34
CA VAL A 142 -56.50 -75.50 -16.39
C VAL A 142 -57.01 -75.70 -17.83
N VAL A 143 -56.36 -75.11 -18.84
CA VAL A 143 -56.71 -75.35 -20.26
C VAL A 143 -56.23 -76.72 -20.75
N ALA A 144 -55.09 -77.20 -20.26
CA ALA A 144 -54.63 -78.56 -20.55
C ALA A 144 -55.54 -79.64 -19.93
N GLU A 145 -56.09 -79.42 -18.72
CA GLU A 145 -57.01 -80.36 -18.07
C GLU A 145 -58.45 -80.31 -18.64
N ARG A 146 -58.87 -79.23 -19.30
CA ARG A 146 -60.20 -79.13 -19.95
C ARG A 146 -60.26 -79.64 -21.39
N ASN A 147 -59.11 -79.83 -22.06
CA ASN A 147 -59.08 -80.24 -23.47
C ASN A 147 -58.97 -81.76 -23.69
N GLU A 148 -59.02 -82.57 -22.63
CA GLU A 148 -59.03 -84.05 -22.73
C GLU A 148 -60.41 -84.69 -22.41
N GLY A 149 -61.49 -83.91 -22.31
CA GLY A 149 -62.79 -84.46 -21.92
C GLY A 149 -64.01 -83.75 -22.49
N SER A 150 -64.21 -83.78 -23.81
CA SER A 150 -65.56 -83.60 -24.38
C SER A 150 -65.67 -84.17 -25.79
N GLY A 151 -66.11 -85.44 -25.84
CA GLY A 151 -66.80 -86.01 -26.98
C GLY A 151 -68.21 -86.42 -26.53
N MET A 152 -69.20 -86.08 -27.36
CA MET A 152 -70.58 -86.60 -27.40
C MET A 152 -71.53 -86.26 -26.24
N ALA A 153 -72.55 -85.44 -26.51
CA ALA A 153 -73.91 -85.92 -26.83
C ALA A 153 -74.96 -84.80 -26.67
N GLU A 154 -75.98 -84.88 -27.52
CA GLU A 154 -77.16 -84.02 -27.65
C GLU A 154 -78.09 -83.98 -26.42
N THR A 155 -79.08 -83.07 -26.51
CA THR A 155 -80.48 -83.11 -26.02
C THR A 155 -80.89 -82.20 -24.87
N ASP A 156 -81.64 -81.16 -25.27
CA ASP A 156 -83.05 -80.88 -24.90
C ASP A 156 -83.44 -80.39 -23.49
N GLY A 157 -84.38 -79.43 -23.48
CA GLY A 157 -85.41 -79.32 -22.42
C GLY A 157 -85.19 -78.39 -21.22
N SER A 158 -85.71 -77.17 -21.34
CA SER A 158 -86.63 -76.47 -20.40
C SER A 158 -86.27 -76.10 -18.95
N GLU A 159 -86.62 -74.83 -18.69
CA GLU A 159 -87.32 -74.26 -17.52
C GLU A 159 -86.58 -73.82 -16.23
N LEU A 160 -86.82 -72.53 -15.95
CA LEU A 160 -87.04 -71.87 -14.66
C LEU A 160 -86.01 -72.06 -13.54
N GLN A 161 -85.42 -70.95 -13.05
CA GLN A 161 -85.79 -70.36 -11.75
C GLN A 161 -84.85 -69.18 -11.36
N GLN A 162 -85.48 -68.03 -11.11
CA GLN A 162 -85.12 -66.97 -10.15
C GLN A 162 -83.67 -66.45 -10.05
N GLN A 163 -83.54 -65.22 -10.54
CA GLN A 163 -82.45 -64.28 -10.35
C GLN A 163 -82.72 -63.44 -9.07
N PRO A 164 -81.86 -63.47 -8.02
CA PRO A 164 -81.84 -62.42 -7.03
C PRO A 164 -80.60 -61.52 -7.19
N ALA A 165 -80.89 -60.22 -7.17
CA ALA A 165 -80.10 -59.11 -6.65
C ALA A 165 -78.56 -59.17 -6.69
N ALA A 166 -78.04 -58.25 -7.48
CA ALA A 166 -76.68 -57.75 -7.46
C ALA A 166 -76.19 -57.38 -6.04
N SER A 167 -74.98 -57.83 -5.71
CA SER A 167 -74.10 -57.22 -4.73
C SER A 167 -72.77 -56.88 -5.42
N PRO A 168 -72.28 -55.64 -5.31
CA PRO A 168 -71.14 -55.15 -6.08
C PRO A 168 -69.84 -55.65 -5.46
N THR A 169 -69.10 -56.50 -6.16
CA THR A 169 -67.70 -56.80 -5.80
C THR A 169 -66.86 -55.58 -6.17
N THR A 170 -66.48 -54.84 -5.13
CA THR A 170 -65.53 -53.74 -5.10
C THR A 170 -64.25 -54.09 -5.85
N LEU A 171 -64.08 -53.45 -7.00
CA LEU A 171 -62.78 -53.18 -7.61
C LEU A 171 -61.89 -52.45 -6.58
N PRO A 172 -60.61 -52.85 -6.40
CA PRO A 172 -59.67 -52.01 -5.68
C PRO A 172 -59.55 -50.70 -6.47
N LYS A 173 -59.97 -49.62 -5.81
CA LYS A 173 -59.84 -48.25 -6.26
C LYS A 173 -58.34 -47.96 -6.40
N ILE A 174 -57.79 -48.22 -7.59
CA ILE A 174 -56.53 -47.63 -8.02
C ILE A 174 -56.80 -46.13 -7.97
N SER A 175 -56.32 -45.50 -6.90
CA SER A 175 -56.26 -44.06 -6.80
C SER A 175 -55.27 -43.63 -7.86
N VAL A 176 -55.81 -43.35 -9.05
CA VAL A 176 -55.16 -42.48 -10.02
C VAL A 176 -54.81 -41.23 -9.23
N LEU A 177 -53.51 -41.10 -8.92
CA LEU A 177 -52.92 -39.86 -8.48
C LEU A 177 -53.22 -38.85 -9.57
N GLU A 178 -54.28 -38.08 -9.33
CA GLU A 178 -54.55 -36.83 -9.97
C GLU A 178 -53.25 -36.02 -9.95
N PRO A 179 -52.70 -35.60 -11.11
CA PRO A 179 -51.56 -34.72 -11.12
C PRO A 179 -52.03 -33.42 -10.48
N GLN A 180 -51.64 -33.18 -9.23
CA GLN A 180 -51.87 -31.89 -8.62
C GLN A 180 -51.28 -30.83 -9.55
N PRO A 181 -52.05 -29.81 -9.97
CA PRO A 181 -51.45 -28.69 -10.63
C PRO A 181 -50.43 -28.12 -9.66
N LEU A 182 -49.20 -27.93 -10.13
CA LEU A 182 -48.19 -27.14 -9.46
C LEU A 182 -48.86 -25.85 -8.97
N GLN A 183 -49.22 -25.82 -7.68
CA GLN A 183 -49.51 -24.58 -7.01
C GLN A 183 -48.16 -23.88 -6.98
N LEU A 184 -48.04 -22.98 -7.96
CA LEU A 184 -47.26 -21.77 -7.87
C LEU A 184 -47.32 -21.30 -6.41
N ILE A 185 -46.25 -21.58 -5.66
CA ILE A 185 -46.02 -20.96 -4.37
C ILE A 185 -45.89 -19.48 -4.72
N GLN A 186 -47.00 -18.77 -4.57
CA GLN A 186 -46.99 -17.34 -4.31
C GLN A 186 -46.21 -17.19 -3.01
N SER A 187 -44.93 -16.89 -3.16
CA SER A 187 -44.10 -16.36 -2.10
C SER A 187 -44.85 -15.17 -1.52
N GLU A 188 -45.23 -15.27 -0.24
CA GLU A 188 -45.67 -14.12 0.53
C GLU A 188 -44.59 -13.06 0.48
N GLU A 189 -44.93 -12.01 -0.26
CA GLU A 189 -44.41 -10.66 -0.17
C GLU A 189 -44.52 -10.18 1.28
N THR A 190 -43.49 -10.45 2.08
CA THR A 190 -43.21 -9.63 3.26
C THR A 190 -42.40 -8.43 2.79
N ALA A 191 -43.04 -7.28 2.90
CA ALA A 191 -42.47 -5.97 2.69
C ALA A 191 -41.11 -5.82 3.40
N SER A 192 -40.07 -5.50 2.63
CA SER A 192 -39.11 -4.46 2.99
C SER A 192 -38.24 -4.13 1.78
N ALA A 193 -38.74 -3.18 0.99
CA ALA A 193 -37.94 -2.46 0.01
C ALA A 193 -37.12 -1.40 0.75
N ALA A 194 -35.80 -1.51 0.69
CA ALA A 194 -34.88 -0.37 0.72
C ALA A 194 -33.57 -0.78 0.03
N ALA A 195 -33.51 -0.56 -1.28
CA ALA A 195 -32.26 -0.51 -2.02
C ALA A 195 -31.50 0.77 -1.65
N PRO A 196 -30.17 0.77 -1.48
CA PRO A 196 -29.40 1.99 -1.53
C PRO A 196 -29.21 2.38 -2.99
N VAL A 197 -29.84 3.48 -3.37
CA VAL A 197 -29.52 4.26 -4.57
C VAL A 197 -28.15 4.90 -4.35
N ILE A 198 -27.13 4.45 -5.07
CA ILE A 198 -25.87 5.19 -5.20
C ILE A 198 -26.09 6.22 -6.30
N SER A 199 -26.35 7.45 -5.88
CA SER A 199 -26.37 8.65 -6.71
C SER A 199 -25.15 9.48 -6.36
N ASN A 200 -24.19 9.55 -7.28
CA ASN A 200 -23.16 10.59 -7.30
C ASN A 200 -23.79 11.90 -7.77
N THR A 201 -23.68 12.96 -6.96
CA THR A 201 -23.26 14.33 -7.37
C THR A 201 -23.02 15.18 -6.11
N PRO A 202 -21.95 16.01 -6.08
CA PRO A 202 -21.73 17.00 -5.02
C PRO A 202 -22.38 18.35 -5.39
N ASP A 203 -22.85 19.10 -4.39
CA ASP A 203 -22.61 20.55 -4.27
C ASP A 203 -23.34 21.17 -3.06
N ASP A 204 -22.52 21.83 -2.24
CA ASP A 204 -22.71 23.17 -1.64
C ASP A 204 -23.64 23.43 -0.41
N ALA A 205 -23.13 24.35 0.43
CA ALA A 205 -23.76 25.16 1.48
C ALA A 205 -23.89 24.66 2.96
N SER A 206 -22.93 25.13 3.77
CA SER A 206 -23.12 26.00 4.96
C SER A 206 -24.01 25.59 6.16
N ALA A 207 -23.35 25.27 7.30
CA ALA A 207 -23.61 25.71 8.71
C ALA A 207 -25.02 25.60 9.37
N PRO A 208 -25.19 25.85 10.69
CA PRO A 208 -24.39 25.49 11.88
C PRO A 208 -25.19 24.61 12.88
N ILE A 209 -24.50 23.77 13.65
CA ILE A 209 -25.13 22.97 14.73
C ILE A 209 -25.17 23.79 16.02
N SER A 210 -26.37 23.97 16.57
CA SER A 210 -26.59 24.40 17.95
C SER A 210 -27.61 23.48 18.62
N ASN A 211 -27.34 23.19 19.90
CA ASN A 211 -28.24 22.72 20.95
C ASN A 211 -28.91 21.34 20.83
N LEU A 212 -28.56 20.47 21.78
CA LEU A 212 -29.45 19.67 22.65
C LEU A 212 -28.54 18.84 23.59
N LYS A 213 -28.26 19.28 24.82
CA LYS A 213 -29.11 19.25 26.02
C LYS A 213 -29.57 17.84 26.42
N GLY A 214 -28.77 17.24 27.30
CA GLY A 214 -29.24 16.69 28.57
C GLY A 214 -29.54 15.19 28.61
N GLN A 215 -28.70 14.44 29.33
CA GLN A 215 -29.24 13.54 30.35
C GLN A 215 -28.18 13.22 31.42
N ASP A 216 -28.57 13.46 32.66
CA ASP A 216 -27.86 13.19 33.91
C ASP A 216 -27.51 11.70 34.06
N PHE A 217 -26.34 11.41 34.65
CA PHE A 217 -26.26 10.50 35.78
C PHE A 217 -25.06 10.84 36.67
N THR A 218 -25.34 10.80 37.96
CA THR A 218 -24.50 11.17 39.10
C THR A 218 -23.33 10.19 39.29
N ASP A 219 -22.18 10.69 39.73
CA ASP A 219 -21.72 10.52 41.12
C ASP A 219 -20.19 10.62 41.29
N THR A 220 -19.84 11.20 42.44
CA THR A 220 -18.60 11.05 43.21
C THR A 220 -17.33 11.88 42.88
N LYS A 221 -17.14 12.83 43.81
CA LYS A 221 -15.92 13.15 44.56
C LYS A 221 -14.97 14.21 44.00
N ALA A 222 -15.30 15.42 44.45
CA ALA A 222 -14.40 16.48 44.87
C ALA A 222 -13.07 16.00 45.49
N VAL A 223 -11.95 16.54 44.97
CA VAL A 223 -10.90 17.11 45.81
C VAL A 223 -10.53 18.47 45.22
N GLU A 224 -10.72 19.45 46.08
CA GLU A 224 -10.47 20.88 46.03
C GLU A 224 -8.98 21.18 45.81
N ASN A 225 -8.66 22.09 44.89
CA ASN A 225 -7.38 22.80 44.88
C ASN A 225 -7.62 24.21 44.36
N VAL A 226 -7.76 25.15 45.30
CA VAL A 226 -7.64 26.58 45.09
C VAL A 226 -6.31 27.00 45.73
N ALA A 227 -5.56 27.78 44.95
CA ALA A 227 -4.54 28.78 45.27
C ALA A 227 -4.03 28.87 46.73
N ASP A 228 -2.71 29.04 46.90
CA ASP A 228 -2.21 30.40 47.08
C ASP A 228 -0.68 30.54 47.05
N GLU A 229 -0.30 31.75 46.66
CA GLU A 229 1.00 32.40 46.71
C GLU A 229 1.66 32.42 48.11
N SER A 230 2.98 32.64 48.05
CA SER A 230 3.78 33.47 48.97
C SER A 230 4.71 32.80 50.01
N VAL A 231 6.00 33.09 49.82
CA VAL A 231 6.91 33.77 50.79
C VAL A 231 7.64 32.93 51.88
N LEU A 232 8.95 33.25 52.01
CA LEU A 232 9.99 32.90 53.02
C LEU A 232 10.92 31.75 52.63
N SER A 233 12.21 31.97 52.30
CA SER A 233 13.32 32.51 53.11
C SER A 233 13.78 31.56 54.23
N GLY A 234 15.02 31.07 54.13
CA GLY A 234 15.85 30.75 55.29
C GLY A 234 16.43 29.34 55.38
N SER A 235 17.75 29.27 55.18
CA SER A 235 18.70 28.46 55.97
C SER A 235 18.64 26.92 55.93
N ASN A 236 19.68 26.30 55.37
CA ASN A 236 20.61 25.50 56.21
C ASN A 236 21.85 25.02 55.44
N SER A 237 22.99 25.59 55.84
CA SER A 237 24.31 24.97 55.76
C SER A 237 24.41 23.88 56.81
N GLN A 238 24.93 22.70 56.46
CA GLN A 238 25.79 21.81 57.28
C GLN A 238 25.63 20.35 56.86
N LEU A 239 26.69 19.75 56.30
CA LEU A 239 27.38 18.55 56.81
C LEU A 239 28.15 17.85 55.69
N LEU A 240 29.38 18.32 55.51
CA LEU A 240 30.51 17.53 55.06
C LEU A 240 31.02 16.74 56.26
N SER A 241 31.04 15.41 56.15
CA SER A 241 32.12 14.49 56.53
C SER A 241 31.54 13.11 56.83
N GLU A 242 32.01 12.08 56.12
CA GLU A 242 32.62 10.88 56.73
C GLU A 242 32.91 9.84 55.63
N THR A 243 34.20 9.69 55.32
CA THR A 243 34.76 8.62 54.46
C THR A 243 35.70 7.81 55.33
N GLN A 244 35.44 6.50 55.47
CA GLN A 244 36.34 5.38 55.83
C GLN A 244 35.45 4.19 56.28
N ALA A 245 35.71 2.90 56.07
CA ALA A 245 36.74 2.13 55.38
C ALA A 245 36.23 0.66 55.24
N ILE A 246 36.53 0.04 54.09
CA ILE A 246 36.99 -1.34 53.81
C ILE A 246 36.82 -2.40 54.94
N ASP A 247 36.10 -3.53 54.70
CA ASP A 247 36.67 -4.87 54.38
C ASP A 247 35.66 -6.05 54.51
N LYS A 248 35.76 -7.03 53.59
CA LYS A 248 35.32 -8.46 53.62
C LYS A 248 33.84 -8.84 53.78
N LYS A 249 33.28 -9.50 52.74
CA LYS A 249 33.28 -10.99 52.51
C LYS A 249 32.10 -11.43 51.60
N LEU A 250 32.41 -12.10 50.48
CA LEU A 250 31.48 -12.79 49.55
C LEU A 250 30.62 -13.89 50.23
N PRO A 251 29.43 -14.26 49.68
CA PRO A 251 29.33 -15.28 48.60
C PRO A 251 28.30 -14.97 47.47
N PRO A 252 28.32 -15.76 46.37
CA PRO A 252 27.67 -15.42 45.10
C PRO A 252 26.29 -16.05 44.97
N VAL A 253 25.32 -15.33 44.42
CA VAL A 253 24.06 -15.90 43.91
C VAL A 253 23.71 -15.23 42.59
N ALA A 254 23.57 -16.07 41.57
CA ALA A 254 23.20 -15.73 40.22
C ALA A 254 21.69 -15.48 40.09
N THR A 255 21.32 -14.42 39.38
CA THR A 255 20.14 -14.37 38.49
C THR A 255 20.24 -13.13 37.59
N PRO A 256 20.15 -13.27 36.25
CA PRO A 256 20.14 -12.13 35.34
C PRO A 256 18.73 -11.54 35.23
N ILE A 257 18.61 -10.24 35.48
CA ILE A 257 17.43 -9.42 35.15
C ILE A 257 17.77 -8.69 33.84
N PRO A 258 16.93 -8.77 32.79
CA PRO A 258 17.18 -8.06 31.54
C PRO A 258 16.89 -6.56 31.71
N GLU A 259 17.88 -5.72 31.38
CA GLU A 259 17.75 -4.27 31.26
C GLU A 259 16.77 -3.89 30.13
N PRO A 260 15.94 -2.85 30.31
CA PRO A 260 15.15 -2.28 29.24
C PRO A 260 16.05 -1.49 28.28
N ALA A 261 15.89 -1.76 26.98
CA ALA A 261 16.60 -1.11 25.90
C ALA A 261 16.43 0.42 25.93
N ALA A 262 17.55 1.13 25.90
CA ALA A 262 17.62 2.57 25.74
C ALA A 262 17.19 2.95 24.32
N THR A 263 16.07 3.67 24.20
CA THR A 263 15.62 4.36 23.00
C THR A 263 16.54 5.55 22.73
N ALA A 264 17.45 5.39 21.77
CA ALA A 264 18.27 6.47 21.25
C ALA A 264 17.45 7.34 20.28
N VAL A 265 17.15 8.56 20.72
CA VAL A 265 16.52 9.63 19.93
C VAL A 265 17.53 10.11 18.89
N VAL A 266 17.25 9.81 17.62
CA VAL A 266 18.04 10.26 16.47
C VAL A 266 17.60 11.67 16.08
N GLU A 267 18.53 12.61 16.18
CA GLU A 267 18.49 13.92 15.53
C GLU A 267 18.45 13.75 14.01
N LEU A 268 17.26 13.88 13.41
CA LEU A 268 17.14 14.15 11.98
C LEU A 268 17.17 15.67 11.80
N ASP A 269 18.27 16.18 11.26
CA ASP A 269 18.27 17.48 10.60
C ASP A 269 17.43 17.32 9.33
N VAL A 270 16.14 17.65 9.45
CA VAL A 270 15.24 17.82 8.31
C VAL A 270 15.59 19.17 7.70
N ASP A 271 16.45 19.14 6.69
CA ASP A 271 16.55 20.25 5.74
C ASP A 271 15.14 20.53 5.21
N ASP A 272 14.72 21.80 5.17
CA ASP A 272 13.43 22.26 4.65
C ASP A 272 13.17 21.69 3.24
N ASP A 273 12.55 20.50 3.17
CA ASP A 273 12.01 19.87 1.97
C ASP A 273 10.77 20.66 1.53
N ASN A 274 11.00 21.89 1.05
CA ASN A 274 10.05 22.54 0.17
C ASN A 274 10.14 21.80 -1.17
N PRO A 275 9.14 20.98 -1.55
CA PRO A 275 9.17 20.35 -2.85
C PRO A 275 9.30 21.44 -3.93
N PRO A 276 10.12 21.20 -4.97
CA PRO A 276 10.35 22.19 -6.02
C PRO A 276 9.01 22.63 -6.57
N LYS A 277 8.78 23.94 -6.54
CA LYS A 277 7.52 24.51 -7.04
C LYS A 277 7.40 24.19 -8.52
N LEU A 278 6.17 23.98 -8.99
CA LEU A 278 5.89 23.66 -10.39
C LEU A 278 6.50 24.68 -11.39
N GLU A 279 6.73 25.91 -10.92
CA GLU A 279 7.36 27.01 -11.67
C GLU A 279 8.86 26.79 -11.93
N GLU A 280 9.53 26.05 -11.05
CA GLU A 280 10.97 25.77 -11.09
C GLU A 280 11.29 24.50 -11.89
N LEU A 281 10.28 23.72 -12.24
CA LEU A 281 10.46 22.53 -13.06
C LEU A 281 10.98 22.89 -14.45
N ASP A 282 11.85 22.02 -14.96
CA ASP A 282 12.38 22.16 -16.30
C ASP A 282 11.28 21.89 -17.35
N THR A 283 11.41 22.54 -18.50
CA THR A 283 10.42 22.56 -19.58
C THR A 283 10.18 21.16 -20.15
N GLU A 284 11.22 20.32 -20.19
CA GLU A 284 11.12 18.93 -20.65
C GLU A 284 10.28 18.06 -19.69
N ILE A 285 10.46 18.24 -18.39
CA ILE A 285 9.67 17.54 -17.36
C ILE A 285 8.21 18.00 -17.42
N LEU A 286 7.99 19.30 -17.58
CA LEU A 286 6.66 19.89 -17.77
C LEU A 286 5.95 19.30 -19.00
N MET A 287 6.69 19.12 -20.11
CA MET A 287 6.14 18.56 -21.35
C MET A 287 5.80 17.08 -21.21
N ASN A 288 6.62 16.32 -20.49
CA ASN A 288 6.30 14.93 -20.15
C ASN A 288 5.05 14.84 -19.27
N MET A 289 4.87 15.73 -18.29
CA MET A 289 3.64 15.80 -17.50
C MET A 289 2.42 16.16 -18.36
N PHE A 290 2.55 17.13 -19.27
CA PHE A 290 1.50 17.49 -20.21
C PHE A 290 1.15 16.38 -21.20
N GLY A 291 2.05 15.45 -21.47
CA GLY A 291 1.77 14.25 -22.27
C GLY A 291 0.73 13.32 -21.64
N PHE A 292 0.50 13.42 -20.32
CA PHE A 292 -0.48 12.62 -19.59
C PHE A 292 -1.77 13.38 -19.23
N LEU A 293 -1.84 14.68 -19.54
CA LEU A 293 -2.98 15.53 -19.20
C LEU A 293 -3.73 15.95 -20.48
N ASP A 294 -5.05 16.01 -20.40
CA ASP A 294 -5.84 16.53 -21.50
C ASP A 294 -5.63 18.04 -21.66
N ALA A 295 -5.84 18.56 -22.88
CA ALA A 295 -5.67 19.98 -23.16
C ALA A 295 -6.50 20.90 -22.23
N LEU A 296 -7.65 20.41 -21.77
CA LEU A 296 -8.51 21.13 -20.82
C LEU A 296 -7.89 21.19 -19.42
N ASP A 297 -7.23 20.11 -18.98
CA ASP A 297 -6.57 20.04 -17.67
C ASP A 297 -5.31 20.89 -17.63
N ILE A 298 -4.54 20.91 -18.72
CA ILE A 298 -3.39 21.80 -18.89
C ILE A 298 -3.85 23.26 -18.82
N LEU A 299 -4.97 23.60 -19.48
CA LEU A 299 -5.53 24.95 -19.45
C LEU A 299 -6.06 25.33 -18.06
N ASN A 300 -6.75 24.42 -17.37
CA ASN A 300 -7.25 24.66 -16.00
C ASN A 300 -6.08 24.84 -15.00
N MET A 301 -5.02 24.04 -15.13
CA MET A 301 -3.82 24.17 -14.29
C MET A 301 -3.04 25.45 -14.60
N ALA A 302 -3.02 25.88 -15.87
CA ALA A 302 -2.47 27.17 -16.26
C ALA A 302 -3.32 28.34 -15.73
N GLN A 303 -4.64 28.22 -15.66
CA GLN A 303 -5.52 29.26 -15.13
C GLN A 303 -5.36 29.47 -13.62
N THR A 304 -5.06 28.42 -12.86
CA THR A 304 -4.86 28.52 -11.40
C THR A 304 -3.51 29.14 -11.03
N ASN A 305 -2.51 29.10 -11.93
CA ASN A 305 -1.22 29.75 -11.73
C ASN A 305 -0.79 30.60 -12.95
N ILE A 306 -0.83 31.92 -12.80
CA ILE A 306 -0.55 32.89 -13.87
C ILE A 306 0.86 32.79 -14.46
N THR A 307 1.86 32.35 -13.68
CA THR A 307 3.23 32.15 -14.18
C THR A 307 3.31 30.92 -15.08
N MET A 308 2.59 29.85 -14.74
CA MET A 308 2.42 28.66 -15.58
C MET A 308 1.65 29.00 -16.87
N TYR A 309 0.65 29.89 -16.81
CA TYR A 309 -0.05 30.35 -18.00
C TYR A 309 0.89 30.93 -19.06
N SER A 310 1.77 31.86 -18.69
CA SER A 310 2.73 32.45 -19.64
C SER A 310 3.69 31.42 -20.23
N ARG A 311 4.04 30.37 -19.47
CA ARG A 311 4.97 29.33 -19.90
C ARG A 311 4.29 28.31 -20.83
N VAL A 312 3.07 27.89 -20.51
CA VAL A 312 2.20 27.08 -21.37
C VAL A 312 1.91 27.86 -22.67
N ASP A 313 1.60 29.15 -22.56
CA ASP A 313 1.36 30.03 -23.69
C ASP A 313 2.57 30.13 -24.64
N SER A 314 3.79 30.17 -24.06
CA SER A 314 5.06 30.13 -24.80
C SER A 314 5.35 28.76 -25.43
N LEU A 315 4.97 27.67 -24.75
CA LEU A 315 5.20 26.29 -25.23
C LEU A 315 4.26 25.89 -26.37
N PHE A 316 3.00 26.34 -26.30
CA PHE A 316 1.98 26.01 -27.29
C PHE A 316 1.74 27.12 -28.31
N GLY A 317 2.42 28.27 -28.18
CA GLY A 317 2.34 29.39 -29.11
C GLY A 317 0.94 30.01 -29.20
N LEU A 318 0.16 29.93 -28.12
CA LEU A 318 -1.21 30.48 -28.06
C LEU A 318 -1.17 32.01 -27.95
N GLY A 319 -0.09 32.55 -27.37
CA GLY A 319 0.21 33.96 -27.26
C GLY A 319 0.85 34.41 -28.54
N GLY A 320 0.02 34.93 -29.44
CA GLY A 320 0.42 35.50 -30.73
C GLY A 320 1.37 36.68 -30.60
N SER A 321 2.62 36.44 -30.19
CA SER A 321 3.79 37.27 -30.50
C SER A 321 4.25 36.99 -31.94
N GLY A 322 3.28 36.92 -32.86
CA GLY A 322 3.50 37.02 -34.29
C GLY A 322 3.67 38.49 -34.66
N ALA A 323 4.78 39.09 -34.25
CA ALA A 323 5.22 40.37 -34.78
C ALA A 323 6.74 40.32 -34.98
N GLU A 324 7.10 40.14 -36.25
CA GLU A 324 8.40 40.42 -36.88
C GLU A 324 9.58 39.50 -36.56
N ALA A 325 9.80 38.51 -37.44
CA ALA A 325 10.93 38.53 -38.38
C ALA A 325 10.95 37.22 -39.18
N ALA A 326 10.57 37.31 -40.44
CA ALA A 326 11.03 36.36 -41.43
C ALA A 326 12.50 36.66 -41.71
N ASP A 327 13.41 35.77 -41.35
CA ASP A 327 14.63 35.55 -42.14
C ASP A 327 15.24 34.17 -41.85
N ASP A 328 15.15 33.36 -42.90
CA ASP A 328 16.07 32.36 -43.43
C ASP A 328 17.15 31.65 -42.58
N SER A 329 17.24 30.36 -42.90
CA SER A 329 18.45 29.54 -43.01
C SER A 329 19.00 28.78 -41.79
N SER A 330 18.58 27.52 -41.72
CA SER A 330 19.41 26.29 -41.80
C SER A 330 20.80 26.20 -41.14
N THR A 331 21.00 25.03 -40.51
CA THR A 331 22.24 24.23 -40.44
C THR A 331 23.07 24.25 -39.14
N ILE A 332 22.92 23.16 -38.37
CA ILE A 332 23.95 22.30 -37.75
C ILE A 332 25.32 22.95 -37.45
N ALA A 333 25.71 23.03 -36.16
CA ALA A 333 26.92 22.38 -35.62
C ALA A 333 27.14 22.75 -34.14
N SER A 334 27.51 21.73 -33.36
CA SER A 334 28.07 21.83 -32.01
C SER A 334 29.31 22.71 -31.97
N THR A 335 29.41 23.62 -30.99
CA THR A 335 30.70 23.92 -30.33
C THR A 335 30.47 24.58 -28.98
N GLU A 336 30.92 23.88 -27.95
CA GLU A 336 31.44 24.36 -26.68
C GLU A 336 32.23 25.69 -26.84
N ILE A 337 32.01 26.68 -25.97
CA ILE A 337 33.01 27.61 -25.40
C ILE A 337 32.36 28.46 -24.29
N THR A 338 33.05 28.47 -23.17
CA THR A 338 33.02 29.32 -21.97
C THR A 338 32.90 30.83 -22.25
N PRO A 339 32.20 31.64 -21.42
CA PRO A 339 32.45 33.06 -21.35
C PRO A 339 33.11 33.46 -20.03
N THR A 340 34.36 33.92 -20.10
CA THR A 340 35.05 34.68 -19.05
C THR A 340 35.17 36.14 -19.49
N LEU A 341 34.56 37.03 -18.68
CA LEU A 341 34.89 38.42 -18.36
C LEU A 341 35.04 39.47 -19.49
N LYS A 342 34.33 40.60 -19.32
CA LYS A 342 34.88 41.96 -19.06
C LYS A 342 33.74 43.00 -18.97
N THR A 343 33.54 43.65 -17.83
CA THR A 343 34.17 44.93 -17.40
C THR A 343 33.39 46.17 -17.87
N THR A 344 32.96 47.02 -16.92
CA THR A 344 32.94 48.51 -16.96
C THR A 344 32.49 49.00 -15.56
N THR A 345 33.41 49.40 -14.66
CA THR A 345 33.67 50.81 -14.23
C THR A 345 32.72 51.23 -13.09
N VAL A 346 33.12 51.60 -11.87
CA VAL A 346 33.87 52.77 -11.32
C VAL A 346 34.08 52.41 -9.83
N GLY A 347 35.21 52.53 -9.12
CA GLY A 347 36.23 53.57 -9.08
C GLY A 347 36.11 54.39 -7.78
N SER A 348 36.75 53.97 -6.68
CA SER A 348 37.37 54.86 -5.67
C SER A 348 38.18 54.03 -4.64
N SER A 349 39.49 53.89 -4.81
CA SER A 349 40.55 54.54 -3.99
C SER A 349 40.38 54.42 -2.47
N ASP A 350 41.17 53.55 -1.82
CA ASP A 350 42.25 54.04 -0.94
C ASP A 350 43.37 53.01 -0.73
N LYS A 351 44.54 53.55 -0.42
CA LYS A 351 45.90 53.00 -0.49
C LYS A 351 46.37 52.29 0.79
N GLY A 352 47.38 51.43 0.62
CA GLY A 352 48.40 51.08 1.64
C GLY A 352 48.86 49.63 1.49
N MET A 353 49.88 49.32 0.67
CA MET A 353 51.31 49.14 1.06
C MET A 353 51.43 48.34 2.38
N HIS A 354 51.97 47.11 2.40
CA HIS A 354 53.38 46.69 2.30
C HIS A 354 53.44 45.23 1.76
N SER A 355 54.13 44.90 0.66
CA SER A 355 55.56 44.50 0.52
C SER A 355 56.04 43.30 1.36
N SER A 356 56.77 42.39 0.67
CA SER A 356 57.68 41.32 1.16
C SER A 356 57.03 39.95 1.45
N ALA A 357 57.52 38.78 1.03
CA ALA A 357 58.67 38.37 0.22
C ALA A 357 58.45 36.93 -0.29
N THR A 358 59.21 36.60 -1.34
CA THR A 358 59.32 35.34 -2.09
C THR A 358 60.25 34.31 -1.42
N MET A 359 60.14 33.03 -1.86
CA MET A 359 61.06 31.87 -1.74
C MET A 359 60.69 30.84 -0.66
N ALA A 360 60.76 29.52 -0.85
CA ALA A 360 61.26 28.67 -1.93
C ALA A 360 60.64 27.25 -1.80
N VAL A 361 60.49 26.60 -2.96
CA VAL A 361 60.16 25.19 -3.17
C VAL A 361 61.46 24.46 -3.55
N ILE A 362 61.85 23.35 -2.89
CA ILE A 362 62.63 22.19 -3.41
C ILE A 362 62.48 20.97 -2.40
N PRO A 363 62.84 19.70 -2.69
CA PRO A 363 62.03 18.56 -3.20
C PRO A 363 62.00 17.31 -2.24
N PRO A 364 61.38 16.15 -2.61
CA PRO A 364 61.45 14.92 -1.81
C PRO A 364 62.69 14.06 -2.14
N ILE A 365 63.20 13.33 -1.13
CA ILE A 365 64.31 12.38 -1.20
C ILE A 365 63.75 10.95 -1.20
N ASP A 366 64.15 10.16 -2.21
CA ASP A 366 64.11 8.70 -2.25
C ASP A 366 65.15 8.09 -1.29
N THR A 367 64.74 7.09 -0.50
CA THR A 367 65.64 6.02 -0.03
C THR A 367 64.87 4.71 0.08
N GLY A 368 65.34 3.70 -0.67
CA GLY A 368 64.79 2.35 -0.79
C GLY A 368 64.84 1.49 0.49
N SER A 369 64.10 0.39 0.52
CA SER A 369 64.52 -0.94 0.00
C SER A 369 65.25 -1.80 1.03
N ILE A 370 64.51 -2.58 1.82
CA ILE A 370 64.83 -3.90 2.41
C ILE A 370 63.45 -4.56 2.65
N GLY A 371 63.03 -5.75 2.20
CA GLY A 371 63.72 -6.97 1.80
C GLY A 371 63.37 -8.11 2.78
N SER A 372 62.32 -8.90 2.51
CA SER A 372 62.10 -10.26 3.06
C SER A 372 60.94 -10.95 2.31
N ALA A 373 61.18 -11.82 1.31
CA ALA A 373 61.18 -13.30 1.42
C ALA A 373 59.96 -13.84 2.20
N GLY A 374 58.91 -14.44 1.60
CA GLY A 374 58.83 -15.70 0.82
C GLY A 374 58.53 -16.91 1.75
N PRO A 375 57.90 -18.04 1.37
CA PRO A 375 57.54 -18.48 0.00
C PRO A 375 56.20 -19.27 -0.18
N THR A 376 55.80 -19.38 -1.45
CA THR A 376 55.10 -20.49 -2.16
C THR A 376 54.21 -21.53 -1.44
N ALA A 377 52.98 -21.67 -1.94
CA ALA A 377 52.43 -22.97 -2.37
C ALA A 377 51.42 -22.79 -3.52
N ARG A 378 51.77 -23.37 -4.68
CA ARG A 378 50.87 -23.67 -5.80
C ARG A 378 50.07 -24.92 -5.47
N LEU A 379 48.79 -24.97 -5.85
CA LEU A 379 48.22 -26.24 -6.33
C LEU A 379 47.08 -25.98 -7.32
N SER A 380 47.25 -26.57 -8.50
CA SER A 380 46.28 -26.66 -9.58
C SER A 380 45.37 -27.87 -9.34
N THR A 381 44.07 -27.75 -9.61
CA THR A 381 43.21 -28.88 -10.00
C THR A 381 42.16 -28.41 -11.01
N THR A 382 42.40 -28.81 -12.26
CA THR A 382 41.42 -29.04 -13.32
C THR A 382 40.56 -30.26 -13.00
N THR A 383 39.24 -30.21 -13.24
CA THR A 383 38.45 -31.10 -14.14
C THR A 383 36.94 -30.92 -13.93
N ASP A 384 36.29 -30.52 -15.02
CA ASP A 384 35.08 -31.08 -15.62
C ASP A 384 33.65 -30.91 -15.05
N THR A 385 32.81 -30.47 -16.01
CA THR A 385 31.43 -30.92 -16.36
C THR A 385 30.22 -30.42 -15.57
N THR A 386 29.52 -29.43 -16.14
CA THR A 386 28.11 -29.48 -16.65
C THR A 386 27.66 -28.03 -16.94
N SER A 387 27.62 -27.59 -18.20
CA SER A 387 26.47 -27.64 -19.11
C SER A 387 25.21 -26.90 -18.64
N SER A 388 25.09 -25.62 -18.97
CA SER A 388 23.89 -25.06 -19.65
C SER A 388 24.12 -23.58 -20.05
N ALA A 389 23.78 -23.29 -21.30
CA ALA A 389 24.02 -22.05 -22.03
C ALA A 389 22.98 -20.94 -21.70
N PRO A 390 23.27 -19.66 -22.03
CA PRO A 390 22.34 -18.55 -21.82
C PRO A 390 21.29 -18.50 -22.94
N ILE A 391 20.01 -18.49 -22.57
CA ILE A 391 18.92 -18.26 -23.53
C ILE A 391 18.64 -16.76 -23.62
N ASN A 392 19.00 -16.24 -24.79
CA ASN A 392 18.65 -14.95 -25.34
C ASN A 392 17.21 -15.05 -25.88
N TYR A 393 16.25 -14.31 -25.34
CA TYR A 393 14.91 -14.17 -25.95
C TYR A 393 14.76 -12.80 -26.61
N SER A 394 15.07 -12.80 -27.90
CA SER A 394 14.60 -11.84 -28.88
C SER A 394 13.09 -11.98 -29.10
N ALA A 395 12.45 -10.85 -29.40
CA ALA A 395 11.09 -10.69 -29.89
C ALA A 395 10.63 -11.74 -30.91
N PRO A 396 9.34 -12.12 -30.93
CA PRO A 396 8.74 -12.78 -32.08
C PRO A 396 8.16 -11.74 -33.05
N SER A 397 8.91 -11.50 -34.12
CA SER A 397 8.35 -11.05 -35.39
C SER A 397 7.42 -12.12 -35.98
N ARG A 398 6.21 -11.69 -36.32
CA ARG A 398 5.26 -12.25 -37.30
C ARG A 398 5.81 -13.31 -38.27
N PRO A 399 4.98 -14.32 -38.59
CA PRO A 399 4.82 -14.76 -39.97
C PRO A 399 3.40 -14.47 -40.45
N SER A 400 3.35 -13.67 -41.50
CA SER A 400 2.20 -13.46 -42.38
C SER A 400 2.03 -14.72 -43.24
N LEU A 401 0.89 -15.41 -43.15
CA LEU A 401 0.51 -16.46 -44.11
C LEU A 401 -1.01 -16.71 -44.18
N PHE A 402 -1.84 -15.67 -44.20
CA PHE A 402 -3.24 -15.79 -44.67
C PHE A 402 -3.68 -14.46 -45.27
N GLY A 403 -3.48 -14.32 -46.57
CA GLY A 403 -4.00 -13.22 -47.35
C GLY A 403 -4.28 -13.74 -48.77
N LEU A 404 -5.56 -13.91 -49.08
CA LEU A 404 -6.20 -13.87 -50.41
C LEU A 404 -7.45 -14.76 -50.41
N PHE A 405 -8.59 -14.25 -49.95
CA PHE A 405 -9.83 -14.14 -50.75
C PHE A 405 -11.01 -13.67 -49.87
N ASN A 406 -11.80 -12.77 -50.46
CA ASN A 406 -13.11 -12.23 -50.05
C ASN A 406 -13.14 -11.09 -49.03
N GLN A 407 -13.97 -10.05 -49.17
CA GLN A 407 -14.81 -9.52 -50.25
C GLN A 407 -15.43 -8.25 -49.60
N ALA A 408 -14.96 -7.05 -49.96
CA ALA A 408 -15.70 -6.11 -50.81
C ALA A 408 -17.20 -5.96 -50.49
N ALA A 409 -17.59 -4.70 -50.18
CA ALA A 409 -18.92 -4.16 -49.85
C ALA A 409 -19.34 -4.40 -48.39
N GLN A 410 -19.57 -3.37 -47.56
CA GLN A 410 -20.50 -2.28 -47.82
C GLN A 410 -20.03 -0.95 -47.23
N ARG A 411 -20.26 0.11 -48.00
CA ARG A 411 -20.06 1.50 -47.65
C ARG A 411 -21.18 1.98 -46.72
N SER A 412 -20.77 2.71 -45.68
CA SER A 412 -21.56 3.74 -45.01
C SER A 412 -22.00 4.82 -46.01
N ILE A 413 -23.30 5.11 -46.03
CA ILE A 413 -23.83 6.44 -46.36
C ILE A 413 -24.95 6.72 -45.37
N ALA A 414 -24.65 7.54 -44.37
CA ALA A 414 -25.65 8.36 -43.71
C ALA A 414 -25.94 9.57 -44.62
N ASN A 415 -27.20 9.78 -44.97
CA ASN A 415 -27.68 11.11 -45.30
C ASN A 415 -29.17 11.21 -44.94
N ALA A 416 -29.45 12.09 -43.99
CA ALA A 416 -30.78 12.53 -43.63
C ALA A 416 -31.39 13.35 -44.79
N THR A 417 -32.73 13.39 -44.88
CA THR A 417 -33.58 14.62 -44.95
C THR A 417 -34.95 14.30 -45.57
N ALA A 418 -35.99 14.44 -44.73
CA ALA A 418 -37.37 14.92 -44.98
C ALA A 418 -38.28 14.32 -46.07
N GLY A 419 -39.54 14.07 -45.66
CA GLY A 419 -40.73 14.04 -46.53
C GLY A 419 -41.62 12.81 -46.31
N SER A 420 -42.55 12.84 -45.36
CA SER A 420 -43.99 13.04 -45.65
C SER A 420 -44.62 11.96 -46.53
N VAL A 421 -45.32 10.98 -45.93
CA VAL A 421 -46.80 10.88 -45.99
C VAL A 421 -47.31 9.75 -45.09
N SER A 422 -48.44 10.03 -44.47
CA SER A 422 -49.37 9.19 -43.70
C SER A 422 -49.64 7.81 -44.29
N ALA A 423 -49.77 6.78 -43.43
CA ALA A 423 -51.03 6.04 -43.23
C ALA A 423 -50.84 4.85 -42.28
N SER A 424 -51.82 4.73 -41.38
CA SER A 424 -52.20 3.61 -40.51
C SER A 424 -52.06 2.19 -41.07
N ASN A 425 -51.63 1.24 -40.21
CA ASN A 425 -52.14 -0.14 -40.12
C ASN A 425 -51.66 -0.75 -38.78
N SER A 426 -52.48 -0.91 -37.73
CA SER A 426 -53.71 -1.70 -37.54
C SER A 426 -53.45 -3.20 -37.30
N ALA A 427 -53.95 -3.65 -36.16
CA ALA A 427 -54.03 -5.01 -35.62
C ALA A 427 -54.52 -6.10 -36.60
N PRO A 428 -54.22 -7.39 -36.34
CA PRO A 428 -54.98 -8.49 -36.90
C PRO A 428 -56.11 -8.89 -35.94
N SER A 429 -57.34 -8.48 -36.29
CA SER A 429 -58.56 -9.09 -35.78
C SER A 429 -58.82 -10.46 -36.43
N PRO A 430 -59.58 -11.36 -35.77
CA PRO A 430 -60.07 -12.60 -36.35
C PRO A 430 -61.32 -12.33 -37.19
N SER A 431 -61.33 -12.70 -38.47
CA SER A 431 -62.53 -12.81 -39.32
C SER A 431 -62.16 -13.56 -40.61
N ARG A 432 -62.76 -14.73 -40.91
CA ARG A 432 -64.08 -14.92 -41.54
C ARG A 432 -63.98 -14.88 -43.08
N THR A 433 -64.56 -15.90 -43.72
CA THR A 433 -64.82 -16.08 -45.18
C THR A 433 -63.59 -16.48 -46.00
N THR A 434 -63.54 -17.61 -46.71
CA THR A 434 -64.43 -17.99 -47.82
C THR A 434 -64.86 -19.46 -47.78
N SER A 435 -66.16 -19.66 -47.59
CA SER A 435 -66.87 -20.89 -47.91
C SER A 435 -66.91 -21.10 -49.42
N LEU A 436 -65.87 -21.72 -49.97
CA LEU A 436 -65.92 -22.20 -51.35
C LEU A 436 -66.84 -23.43 -51.40
N HIS A 437 -67.97 -23.18 -52.04
CA HIS A 437 -68.97 -24.13 -52.48
C HIS A 437 -68.34 -25.33 -53.18
N ARG A 438 -68.11 -26.43 -52.45
CA ARG A 438 -68.14 -27.76 -53.07
C ARG A 438 -69.56 -28.29 -52.91
N ARG A 439 -70.39 -27.97 -53.91
CA ARG A 439 -71.66 -28.65 -54.18
C ARG A 439 -71.36 -30.14 -54.26
N ASN A 440 -71.56 -30.87 -53.15
CA ASN A 440 -71.91 -32.28 -53.22
C ASN A 440 -73.28 -32.33 -53.89
N SER A 441 -73.24 -32.49 -55.21
CA SER A 441 -74.38 -32.86 -56.02
C SER A 441 -75.01 -34.12 -55.43
N SER A 442 -76.16 -33.92 -54.77
CA SER A 442 -77.33 -34.80 -54.85
C SER A 442 -77.00 -36.27 -55.15
N ALA A 443 -76.74 -37.04 -54.09
CA ALA A 443 -77.32 -38.36 -54.02
C ALA A 443 -78.83 -38.14 -54.02
N THR A 444 -79.43 -38.07 -55.20
CA THR A 444 -80.86 -38.23 -55.36
C THR A 444 -81.18 -39.58 -54.74
N ASP A 445 -81.96 -39.55 -53.66
CA ASP A 445 -82.88 -40.61 -53.27
C ASP A 445 -83.65 -41.02 -54.54
N ALA A 446 -83.08 -41.97 -55.28
CA ALA A 446 -83.80 -42.68 -56.29
C ALA A 446 -84.76 -43.58 -55.52
N ALA A 447 -86.01 -43.13 -55.42
CA ALA A 447 -87.10 -43.97 -55.00
C ALA A 447 -86.99 -45.32 -55.75
N PRO A 448 -87.02 -46.47 -55.05
CA PRO A 448 -86.90 -47.76 -55.72
C PRO A 448 -88.01 -47.84 -56.75
N MET A 449 -87.64 -47.89 -58.04
CA MET A 449 -88.61 -48.08 -59.12
C MET A 449 -89.46 -49.29 -58.77
N ASN A 450 -90.78 -49.09 -58.70
CA ASN A 450 -91.74 -50.12 -58.39
C ASN A 450 -91.54 -51.30 -59.37
N ALA A 451 -91.25 -52.50 -58.86
CA ALA A 451 -90.82 -53.66 -59.65
C ALA A 451 -91.75 -54.00 -60.84
N ALA A 452 -93.04 -53.63 -60.73
CA ALA A 452 -94.03 -53.75 -61.80
C ALA A 452 -93.70 -52.89 -63.05
N MET A 453 -93.16 -51.69 -62.86
CA MET A 453 -92.80 -50.79 -63.97
C MET A 453 -91.51 -51.26 -64.66
N ALA A 454 -90.53 -51.78 -63.90
CA ALA A 454 -89.31 -52.38 -64.44
C ALA A 454 -89.62 -53.61 -65.32
N ASN A 455 -90.56 -54.49 -64.89
CA ASN A 455 -91.02 -55.64 -65.68
C ASN A 455 -91.77 -55.23 -66.97
N SER A 456 -92.53 -54.13 -66.95
CA SER A 456 -93.19 -53.61 -68.16
C SER A 456 -92.22 -53.00 -69.16
N MET A 457 -91.08 -52.46 -68.71
CA MET A 457 -90.04 -51.97 -69.62
C MET A 457 -89.19 -53.12 -70.16
N ALA A 458 -88.87 -54.12 -69.34
CA ALA A 458 -88.13 -55.31 -69.76
C ALA A 458 -88.83 -56.09 -70.87
N SER A 459 -90.17 -56.19 -70.84
CA SER A 459 -90.95 -56.89 -71.88
C SER A 459 -91.12 -56.12 -73.20
N LYS A 460 -90.81 -54.82 -73.24
CA LYS A 460 -90.86 -53.97 -74.44
C LYS A 460 -89.51 -53.82 -75.15
N LEU A 461 -88.43 -54.23 -74.51
CA LEU A 461 -87.09 -54.21 -75.07
C LEU A 461 -86.87 -55.48 -75.87
N THR A 462 -86.36 -55.34 -77.09
CA THR A 462 -85.90 -56.48 -77.88
C THR A 462 -84.65 -57.10 -77.25
N ASP A 463 -84.41 -58.40 -77.43
CA ASP A 463 -83.24 -59.09 -76.84
C ASP A 463 -81.90 -58.39 -77.16
N ALA A 464 -81.80 -57.75 -78.33
CA ALA A 464 -80.64 -56.96 -78.74
C ALA A 464 -80.45 -55.69 -77.89
N GLU A 465 -81.52 -54.97 -77.58
CA GLU A 465 -81.51 -53.79 -76.72
C GLU A 465 -81.23 -54.17 -75.26
N LEU A 466 -81.80 -55.29 -74.79
CA LEU A 466 -81.53 -55.83 -73.47
C LEU A 466 -80.03 -56.18 -73.32
N ASN A 467 -79.46 -56.87 -74.31
CA ASN A 467 -78.03 -57.21 -74.30
C ASN A 467 -77.12 -55.96 -74.36
N ALA A 468 -77.52 -54.92 -75.11
CA ALA A 468 -76.81 -53.64 -75.13
C ALA A 468 -76.89 -52.90 -73.77
N ILE A 469 -78.05 -52.93 -73.11
CA ILE A 469 -78.23 -52.38 -71.76
C ILE A 469 -77.33 -53.14 -70.77
N ILE A 470 -77.31 -54.48 -70.82
CA ILE A 470 -76.42 -55.31 -69.99
C ILE A 470 -74.96 -54.91 -70.21
N LEU A 471 -74.49 -54.85 -71.46
CA LEU A 471 -73.11 -54.45 -71.78
C LEU A 471 -72.80 -53.02 -71.33
N MET A 472 -73.73 -52.08 -71.47
CA MET A 472 -73.54 -50.71 -70.97
C MET A 472 -73.51 -50.65 -69.45
N THR A 473 -74.36 -51.41 -68.75
CA THR A 473 -74.34 -51.48 -67.29
C THR A 473 -73.07 -52.14 -66.76
N GLU A 474 -72.57 -53.19 -67.43
CA GLU A 474 -71.30 -53.82 -67.08
C GLU A 474 -70.13 -52.86 -67.31
N ARG A 475 -70.11 -52.14 -68.43
CA ARG A 475 -69.11 -51.11 -68.71
C ARG A 475 -69.20 -49.93 -67.73
N LEU A 476 -70.40 -49.55 -67.30
CA LEU A 476 -70.63 -48.53 -66.28
C LEU A 476 -70.05 -49.01 -64.95
N ARG A 477 -70.36 -50.25 -64.55
CA ARG A 477 -69.83 -50.88 -63.33
C ARG A 477 -68.30 -50.98 -63.35
N GLN A 478 -67.70 -51.33 -64.49
CA GLN A 478 -66.24 -51.33 -64.66
C GLN A 478 -65.65 -49.91 -64.52
N LYS A 479 -66.30 -48.89 -65.09
CA LYS A 479 -65.87 -47.49 -64.94
C LYS A 479 -66.04 -46.98 -63.51
N GLU A 480 -67.12 -47.36 -62.82
CA GLU A 480 -67.34 -47.03 -61.41
C GLU A 480 -66.28 -47.67 -60.52
N LEU A 481 -65.91 -48.92 -60.80
CA LEU A 481 -64.83 -49.62 -60.10
C LEU A 481 -63.48 -48.94 -60.33
N LEU A 482 -63.14 -48.54 -61.57
CA LEU A 482 -61.94 -47.76 -61.86
C LEU A 482 -61.95 -46.38 -61.21
N ALA A 483 -63.09 -45.68 -61.23
CA ALA A 483 -63.24 -44.38 -60.57
C ALA A 483 -63.02 -44.52 -59.06
N LYS A 484 -63.56 -45.58 -58.45
CA LYS A 484 -63.35 -45.89 -57.04
C LYS A 484 -61.88 -46.21 -56.75
N GLN A 485 -61.22 -47.01 -57.58
CA GLN A 485 -59.78 -47.26 -57.44
C GLN A 485 -58.95 -45.98 -57.53
N LEU A 486 -59.24 -45.10 -58.49
CA LEU A 486 -58.55 -43.81 -58.60
C LEU A 486 -58.83 -42.87 -57.41
N THR A 487 -60.03 -42.91 -56.82
CA THR A 487 -60.31 -42.15 -55.60
C THR A 487 -59.53 -42.70 -54.41
N ASP A 488 -59.46 -44.02 -54.27
CA ASP A 488 -58.73 -44.68 -53.18
C ASP A 488 -57.21 -44.44 -53.32
N GLU A 489 -56.66 -44.51 -54.54
CA GLU A 489 -55.26 -44.16 -54.82
C GLU A 489 -54.97 -42.69 -54.56
N LYS A 490 -55.88 -41.79 -54.94
CA LYS A 490 -55.74 -40.36 -54.65
C LYS A 490 -55.75 -40.09 -53.14
N GLU A 491 -56.63 -40.74 -52.39
CA GLU A 491 -56.67 -40.62 -50.92
C GLU A 491 -55.38 -41.16 -50.29
N LYS A 492 -54.89 -42.31 -50.77
CA LYS A 492 -53.61 -42.87 -50.33
C LYS A 492 -52.42 -41.94 -50.63
N LEU A 493 -52.35 -41.35 -51.82
CA LEU A 493 -51.30 -40.39 -52.18
C LEU A 493 -51.41 -39.10 -51.37
N ALA A 494 -52.63 -38.63 -51.08
CA ALA A 494 -52.85 -37.47 -50.22
C ALA A 494 -52.37 -37.74 -48.79
N ALA A 495 -52.68 -38.91 -48.22
CA ALA A 495 -52.20 -39.33 -46.91
C ALA A 495 -50.66 -39.48 -46.87
N GLN A 496 -50.05 -39.99 -47.94
CA GLN A 496 -48.59 -40.04 -48.07
C GLN A 496 -47.97 -38.65 -48.13
N LEU A 497 -48.54 -37.73 -48.92
CA LEU A 497 -48.06 -36.36 -49.02
C LEU A 497 -48.12 -35.66 -47.66
N ASP A 498 -49.25 -35.78 -46.94
CA ASP A 498 -49.45 -35.20 -45.60
C ASP A 498 -48.45 -35.77 -44.57
N GLY A 499 -48.19 -37.08 -44.63
CA GLY A 499 -47.15 -37.73 -43.82
C GLY A 499 -45.75 -37.19 -44.14
N THR A 500 -45.39 -37.04 -45.42
CA THR A 500 -44.10 -36.45 -45.80
C THR A 500 -43.98 -34.97 -45.44
N GLU A 501 -45.07 -34.21 -45.51
CA GLU A 501 -45.11 -32.81 -45.12
C GLU A 501 -44.91 -32.66 -43.61
N SER A 502 -45.54 -33.51 -42.81
CA SER A 502 -45.35 -33.56 -41.36
C SER A 502 -43.90 -33.85 -40.97
N VAL A 503 -43.24 -34.82 -41.63
CA VAL A 503 -41.81 -35.12 -41.40
C VAL A 503 -40.93 -33.94 -41.81
N LYS A 504 -41.22 -33.28 -42.93
CA LYS A 504 -40.49 -32.07 -43.35
C LYS A 504 -40.63 -30.94 -42.34
N GLN A 505 -41.85 -30.67 -41.85
CA GLN A 505 -42.08 -29.63 -40.83
C GLN A 505 -41.32 -29.96 -39.54
N PHE A 506 -41.31 -31.23 -39.12
CA PHE A 506 -40.53 -31.69 -37.97
C PHE A 506 -39.02 -31.48 -38.15
N LEU A 507 -38.47 -31.81 -39.32
CA LEU A 507 -37.05 -31.60 -39.61
C LEU A 507 -36.68 -30.12 -39.66
N VAL A 508 -37.54 -29.27 -40.24
CA VAL A 508 -37.32 -27.82 -40.26
C VAL A 508 -37.35 -27.24 -38.84
N ALA A 509 -38.26 -27.69 -37.98
CA ALA A 509 -38.30 -27.30 -36.57
C ALA A 509 -37.01 -27.71 -35.85
N LYS A 510 -36.57 -28.97 -35.99
CA LYS A 510 -35.31 -29.47 -35.44
C LYS A 510 -34.09 -28.68 -35.90
N ILE A 511 -34.01 -28.33 -37.19
CA ILE A 511 -32.90 -27.53 -37.72
C ILE A 511 -32.89 -26.14 -37.09
N ARG A 512 -34.05 -25.50 -36.94
CA ARG A 512 -34.15 -24.18 -36.27
C ARG A 512 -33.78 -24.25 -34.79
N ASP A 513 -34.19 -25.30 -34.10
CA ASP A 513 -33.80 -25.50 -32.70
C ASP A 513 -32.28 -25.68 -32.57
N MET A 514 -31.66 -26.44 -33.50
CA MET A 514 -30.21 -26.60 -33.57
C MET A 514 -29.50 -25.29 -33.94
N GLU A 515 -30.01 -24.50 -34.88
CA GLU A 515 -29.46 -23.18 -35.24
C GLU A 515 -29.52 -22.21 -34.05
N THR A 516 -30.63 -22.23 -33.30
CA THR A 516 -30.81 -21.43 -32.09
C THR A 516 -29.84 -21.87 -31.00
N ALA A 517 -29.67 -23.19 -30.80
CA ALA A 517 -28.71 -23.73 -29.85
C ALA A 517 -27.25 -23.38 -30.23
N ILE A 518 -26.89 -23.48 -31.50
CA ILE A 518 -25.56 -23.10 -32.00
C ILE A 518 -25.33 -21.59 -31.79
N SER A 519 -26.32 -20.75 -32.09
CA SER A 519 -26.23 -19.30 -31.88
C SER A 519 -26.00 -18.97 -30.40
N ALA A 520 -26.73 -19.62 -29.49
CA ALA A 520 -26.54 -19.46 -28.05
C ALA A 520 -25.15 -19.92 -27.58
N THR A 521 -24.61 -21.01 -28.14
CA THR A 521 -23.23 -21.45 -27.82
C THR A 521 -22.18 -20.45 -28.31
N VAL A 522 -22.34 -19.89 -29.51
CA VAL A 522 -21.42 -18.87 -30.04
C VAL A 522 -21.45 -17.60 -29.19
N GLU A 523 -22.64 -17.13 -28.78
CA GLU A 523 -22.75 -15.99 -27.87
C GLU A 523 -22.06 -16.25 -26.53
N ASN A 524 -22.20 -17.46 -25.96
CA ASN A 524 -21.50 -17.83 -24.73
C ASN A 524 -19.97 -17.88 -24.93
N GLU A 525 -19.48 -18.42 -26.03
CA GLU A 525 -18.05 -18.40 -26.36
C GLU A 525 -17.51 -16.97 -26.47
N THR A 526 -18.27 -16.04 -27.08
CA THR A 526 -17.85 -14.63 -27.16
C THR A 526 -17.80 -13.96 -25.79
N LYS A 527 -18.75 -14.26 -24.89
CA LYS A 527 -18.74 -13.74 -23.50
C LYS A 527 -17.55 -14.28 -22.72
N VAL A 528 -17.24 -15.57 -22.87
CA VAL A 528 -16.06 -16.19 -22.23
C VAL A 528 -14.78 -15.57 -22.78
N ALA A 529 -14.66 -15.37 -24.10
CA ALA A 529 -13.50 -14.72 -24.70
C ALA A 529 -13.33 -13.26 -24.21
N GLN A 530 -14.44 -12.51 -24.08
CA GLN A 530 -14.43 -11.16 -23.52
C GLN A 530 -14.00 -11.15 -22.06
N GLN A 531 -14.48 -12.10 -21.25
CA GLN A 531 -14.06 -12.25 -19.87
C GLN A 531 -12.57 -12.57 -19.76
N ILE A 532 -12.06 -13.51 -20.57
CA ILE A 532 -10.62 -13.84 -20.61
C ILE A 532 -9.79 -12.60 -20.95
N ALA A 533 -10.24 -11.77 -21.90
CA ALA A 533 -9.56 -10.52 -22.24
C ALA A 533 -9.57 -9.53 -21.05
N SER A 534 -10.71 -9.37 -20.38
CA SER A 534 -10.82 -8.54 -19.18
C SER A 534 -9.94 -9.03 -18.03
N ASP A 535 -9.88 -10.35 -17.80
CA ASP A 535 -9.05 -10.94 -16.75
C ASP A 535 -7.55 -10.76 -17.06
N GLN A 536 -7.17 -10.83 -18.34
CA GLN A 536 -5.79 -10.54 -18.79
C GLN A 536 -5.40 -9.08 -18.52
N GLU A 537 -6.30 -8.12 -18.73
CA GLU A 537 -6.06 -6.72 -18.41
C GLU A 537 -5.88 -6.51 -16.91
N VAL A 538 -6.72 -7.15 -16.08
CA VAL A 538 -6.59 -7.09 -14.61
C VAL A 538 -5.28 -7.73 -14.14
N ILE A 539 -4.90 -8.89 -14.68
CA ILE A 539 -3.63 -9.54 -14.34
C ILE A 539 -2.45 -8.65 -14.73
N ALA A 540 -2.45 -8.08 -15.95
CA ALA A 540 -1.38 -7.19 -16.39
C ALA A 540 -1.28 -5.92 -15.52
N PHE A 541 -2.41 -5.37 -15.08
CA PHE A 541 -2.44 -4.25 -14.13
C PHE A 541 -1.87 -4.63 -12.76
N LEU A 542 -2.29 -5.77 -12.20
CA LEU A 542 -1.78 -6.25 -10.91
C LEU A 542 -0.28 -6.56 -10.97
N ASP A 543 0.20 -7.21 -12.03
CA ASP A 543 1.63 -7.47 -12.25
C ASP A 543 2.44 -6.17 -12.33
N GLY A 544 1.93 -5.16 -13.06
CA GLY A 544 2.53 -3.83 -13.13
C GLY A 544 2.62 -3.16 -11.76
N ARG A 545 1.53 -3.19 -10.98
CA ARG A 545 1.50 -2.60 -9.63
C ARG A 545 2.43 -3.32 -8.66
N VAL A 546 2.52 -4.65 -8.73
CA VAL A 546 3.47 -5.45 -7.93
C VAL A 546 4.90 -5.07 -8.28
N GLN A 547 5.22 -4.93 -9.57
CA GLN A 547 6.56 -4.53 -10.00
C GLN A 547 6.92 -3.11 -9.54
N ASP A 548 5.97 -2.18 -9.54
CA ASP A 548 6.17 -0.82 -9.01
C ASP A 548 6.48 -0.84 -7.51
N LEU A 549 5.70 -1.60 -6.72
CA LEU A 549 5.92 -1.76 -5.29
C LEU A 549 7.24 -2.46 -4.97
N GLU A 550 7.65 -3.45 -5.76
CA GLU A 550 8.96 -4.09 -5.64
C GLU A 550 10.09 -3.08 -5.91
N ARG A 551 9.96 -2.24 -6.94
CA ARG A 551 10.95 -1.18 -7.21
C ARG A 551 11.02 -0.18 -6.05
N GLU A 552 9.89 0.30 -5.56
CA GLU A 552 9.82 1.21 -4.40
C GLU A 552 10.48 0.60 -3.17
N ASN A 553 10.18 -0.67 -2.86
CA ASN A 553 10.80 -1.39 -1.75
C ASN A 553 12.32 -1.50 -1.91
N THR A 554 12.82 -1.77 -3.12
CA THR A 554 14.28 -1.79 -3.36
C THR A 554 14.94 -0.43 -3.16
N VAL A 555 14.25 0.68 -3.46
CA VAL A 555 14.75 2.04 -3.21
C VAL A 555 14.80 2.31 -1.71
N LEU A 556 13.70 2.03 -0.99
CA LEU A 556 13.63 2.20 0.46
C LEU A 556 14.68 1.36 1.20
N LEU A 557 14.95 0.13 0.75
CA LEU A 557 16.01 -0.70 1.32
C LEU A 557 17.41 -0.11 1.10
N LYS A 558 17.67 0.49 -0.07
CA LYS A 558 18.93 1.18 -0.34
C LYS A 558 19.10 2.43 0.51
N GLU A 559 18.04 3.22 0.65
CA GLU A 559 18.04 4.42 1.48
C GLU A 559 18.23 4.07 2.97
N LYS A 560 17.55 3.03 3.46
CA LYS A 560 17.76 2.49 4.81
C LYS A 560 19.20 2.02 5.02
N ALA A 561 19.81 1.37 4.03
CA ALA A 561 21.21 0.95 4.12
C ALA A 561 22.16 2.16 4.16
N ALA A 562 21.91 3.19 3.35
CA ALA A 562 22.70 4.41 3.31
C ALA A 562 22.60 5.21 4.62
N THR A 563 21.41 5.38 5.17
CA THR A 563 21.19 6.06 6.46
C THR A 563 21.83 5.29 7.62
N PHE A 564 21.77 3.96 7.61
CA PHE A 564 22.47 3.13 8.59
C PHE A 564 24.00 3.28 8.50
N GLU A 565 24.56 3.31 7.29
CA GLU A 565 26.00 3.56 7.08
C GLU A 565 26.41 4.95 7.58
N GLN A 566 25.59 5.97 7.33
CA GLN A 566 25.83 7.33 7.85
C GLN A 566 25.78 7.38 9.38
N LEU A 567 24.80 6.73 10.01
CA LEU A 567 24.70 6.65 11.47
C LEU A 567 25.90 5.91 12.08
N GLN A 568 26.36 4.83 11.43
CA GLN A 568 27.56 4.12 11.84
C GLN A 568 28.82 4.99 11.77
N LYS A 569 28.98 5.77 10.68
CA LYS A 569 30.10 6.73 10.54
C LYS A 569 30.03 7.84 11.59
N ALA A 570 28.84 8.39 11.84
CA ALA A 570 28.64 9.39 12.89
C ALA A 570 28.99 8.85 14.27
N GLN A 571 28.60 7.60 14.57
CA GLN A 571 28.96 6.91 15.81
C GLN A 571 30.47 6.73 15.93
N GLN A 572 31.15 6.25 14.88
CA GLN A 572 32.61 6.11 14.85
C GLN A 572 33.31 7.46 15.11
N ASN A 573 32.92 8.51 14.38
CA ASN A 573 33.45 9.87 14.58
C ASN A 573 33.24 10.37 16.01
N SER A 574 32.07 10.10 16.61
CA SER A 574 31.78 10.47 18.00
C SER A 574 32.69 9.69 18.97
N THR A 575 32.89 8.39 18.76
CA THR A 575 33.79 7.58 19.59
C THR A 575 35.26 8.03 19.48
N GLU A 576 35.71 8.43 18.28
CA GLU A 576 37.04 8.98 18.07
C GLU A 576 37.22 10.33 18.77
N LYS A 577 36.24 11.24 18.67
CA LYS A 577 36.25 12.51 19.40
C LYS A 577 36.28 12.29 20.92
N ALA A 578 35.49 11.33 21.42
CA ALA A 578 35.48 10.97 22.83
C ALA A 578 36.85 10.44 23.29
N ALA A 579 37.52 9.62 22.47
CA ALA A 579 38.87 9.14 22.74
C ALA A 579 39.88 10.29 22.80
N VAL A 580 39.87 11.21 21.83
CA VAL A 580 40.76 12.39 21.80
C VAL A 580 40.54 13.29 23.01
N MET A 581 39.29 13.57 23.41
CA MET A 581 38.99 14.32 24.63
C MET A 581 39.48 13.58 25.89
N GLY A 582 39.37 12.25 25.91
CA GLY A 582 39.91 11.40 26.97
C GLY A 582 41.43 11.56 27.11
N ASP A 583 42.16 11.50 25.99
CA ASP A 583 43.62 11.68 25.96
C ASP A 583 44.03 13.09 26.39
N MET A 584 43.29 14.12 25.95
CA MET A 584 43.55 15.51 26.35
C MET A 584 43.35 15.74 27.86
N LEU A 585 42.26 15.21 28.43
CA LEU A 585 42.01 15.27 29.87
C LEU A 585 43.07 14.49 30.66
N GLN A 586 43.56 13.37 30.13
CA GLN A 586 44.65 12.61 30.75
C GLN A 586 45.96 13.41 30.73
N PHE A 587 46.29 14.04 29.61
CA PHE A 587 47.45 14.92 29.49
C PHE A 587 47.38 16.09 30.47
N GLU A 588 46.22 16.74 30.62
CA GLU A 588 46.04 17.82 31.59
C GLU A 588 46.24 17.36 33.04
N ARG A 589 45.72 16.18 33.39
CA ARG A 589 45.94 15.58 34.72
C ARG A 589 47.42 15.28 34.97
N GLU A 590 48.12 14.74 33.98
CA GLU A 590 49.56 14.45 34.08
C GLU A 590 50.38 15.75 34.22
N LYS A 591 50.05 16.78 33.43
CA LYS A 591 50.66 18.10 33.50
C LYS A 591 50.43 18.77 34.86
N LEU A 592 49.23 18.67 35.43
CA LEU A 592 48.95 19.17 36.78
C LEU A 592 49.80 18.45 37.84
N PHE A 593 49.98 17.14 37.70
CA PHE A 593 50.81 16.36 38.61
C PHE A 593 52.30 16.72 38.50
N GLU A 594 52.81 16.96 37.29
CA GLU A 594 54.18 17.46 37.08
C GLU A 594 54.37 18.86 37.66
N ASN A 595 53.45 19.79 37.41
CA ASN A 595 53.48 21.13 38.00
C ASN A 595 53.48 21.08 39.53
N GLU A 596 52.65 20.21 40.13
CA GLU A 596 52.62 20.03 41.58
C GLU A 596 53.95 19.47 42.12
N ARG A 597 54.59 18.55 41.37
CA ARG A 597 55.90 17.99 41.69
C ARG A 597 57.01 19.05 41.60
N GLU A 598 57.02 19.86 40.54
CA GLU A 598 57.97 20.96 40.34
C GLU A 598 57.81 22.04 41.41
N TRP A 599 56.57 22.39 41.76
CA TRP A 599 56.28 23.32 42.84
C TRP A 599 56.80 22.80 44.18
N LYS A 600 56.54 21.52 44.50
CA LYS A 600 57.07 20.88 45.73
C LYS A 600 58.60 20.87 45.74
N ALA A 601 59.26 20.64 44.60
CA ALA A 601 60.71 20.69 44.47
C ALA A 601 61.26 22.10 44.72
N THR A 602 60.65 23.11 44.08
CA THR A 602 61.00 24.54 44.24
C THR A 602 60.79 25.00 45.69
N LYS A 603 59.67 24.63 46.31
CA LYS A 603 59.40 24.89 47.73
C LYS A 603 60.47 24.28 48.63
N LYS A 604 60.88 23.04 48.38
CA LYS A 604 61.96 22.39 49.14
C LYS A 604 63.30 23.12 48.97
N LEU A 605 63.61 23.61 47.77
CA LEU A 605 64.82 24.37 47.48
C LEU A 605 64.80 25.71 48.23
N LEU A 606 63.71 26.48 48.15
CA LEU A 606 63.54 27.73 48.90
C LEU A 606 63.65 27.52 50.42
N VAL A 607 63.07 26.45 50.97
CA VAL A 607 63.20 26.12 52.40
C VAL A 607 64.66 25.85 52.77
N LYS A 608 65.44 25.17 51.91
CA LYS A 608 66.88 24.96 52.13
C LYS A 608 67.65 26.28 52.09
N GLU A 609 67.36 27.16 51.14
CA GLU A 609 68.00 28.48 51.02
C GLU A 609 67.68 29.36 52.23
N VAL A 610 66.42 29.45 52.65
CA VAL A 610 66.02 30.19 53.86
C VAL A 610 66.74 29.65 55.10
N LYS A 611 66.85 28.32 55.24
CA LYS A 611 67.61 27.71 56.34
C LYS A 611 69.10 28.05 56.27
N SER A 612 69.68 28.04 55.07
CA SER A 612 71.07 28.44 54.84
C SER A 612 71.32 29.90 55.23
N CYS A 613 70.47 30.83 54.78
CA CYS A 613 70.55 32.25 55.13
C CYS A 613 70.42 32.47 56.65
N ARG A 614 69.50 31.76 57.32
CA ARG A 614 69.38 31.81 58.79
C ARG A 614 70.64 31.34 59.50
N ASN A 615 71.25 30.25 59.03
CA ASN A 615 72.52 29.77 59.57
C ASN A 615 73.66 30.79 59.36
N GLN A 616 73.71 31.43 58.20
CA GLN A 616 74.70 32.48 57.90
C GLN A 616 74.51 33.71 58.80
N ILE A 617 73.27 34.14 59.01
CA ILE A 617 72.96 35.23 59.96
C ILE A 617 73.41 34.84 61.37
N ALA A 618 73.10 33.62 61.82
CA ALA A 618 73.52 33.14 63.14
C ALA A 618 75.05 33.06 63.28
N ALA A 619 75.77 32.64 62.24
CA ALA A 619 77.24 32.64 62.23
C ALA A 619 77.81 34.07 62.31
N LEU A 620 77.29 34.99 61.50
CA LEU A 620 77.69 36.41 61.54
C LEU A 620 77.37 37.07 62.89
N GLN A 621 76.26 36.71 63.53
CA GLN A 621 75.93 37.16 64.89
C GLN A 621 76.94 36.65 65.91
N ALA A 622 77.31 35.36 65.85
CA ALA A 622 78.35 34.79 66.70
C ALA A 622 79.72 35.47 66.48
N GLU A 623 80.07 35.80 65.23
CA GLU A 623 81.27 36.59 64.91
C GLU A 623 81.19 38.01 65.50
N CYS A 624 80.06 38.70 65.33
CA CYS A 624 79.84 40.03 65.90
C CYS A 624 79.94 40.03 67.44
N ASP A 625 79.34 39.04 68.09
CA ASP A 625 79.38 38.87 69.54
C ASP A 625 80.79 38.54 70.02
N GLY A 626 81.54 37.70 69.29
CA GLY A 626 82.95 37.41 69.57
C GLY A 626 83.85 38.66 69.44
N VAL A 627 83.65 39.47 68.40
CA VAL A 627 84.36 40.75 68.25
C VAL A 627 83.98 41.74 69.36
N ARG A 628 82.71 41.75 69.78
CA ARG A 628 82.25 42.59 70.90
C ARG A 628 82.92 42.16 72.21
N GLU A 629 83.01 40.86 72.48
CA GLU A 629 83.68 40.30 73.65
C GLU A 629 85.18 40.62 73.64
N GLN A 630 85.87 40.44 72.50
CA GLN A 630 87.27 40.84 72.35
C GLN A 630 87.50 42.33 72.63
N ASN A 631 86.63 43.21 72.10
CA ASN A 631 86.68 44.65 72.39
C ASN A 631 86.42 44.95 73.87
N GLU A 632 85.51 44.23 74.53
CA GLU A 632 85.25 44.38 75.95
C GLU A 632 86.46 43.96 76.80
N ILE A 633 87.11 42.84 76.45
CA ILE A 633 88.36 42.40 77.08
C ILE A 633 89.44 43.44 76.89
N LEU A 634 89.69 43.92 75.66
CA LEU A 634 90.67 44.96 75.38
C LEU A 634 90.39 46.24 76.18
N ARG A 635 89.12 46.68 76.25
CA ARG A 635 88.74 47.83 77.09
C ARG A 635 89.07 47.58 78.57
N LYS A 636 88.75 46.40 79.12
CA LYS A 636 89.10 46.02 80.50
C LYS A 636 90.62 45.99 80.70
N THR A 637 91.39 45.44 79.76
CA THR A 637 92.86 45.41 79.80
C THR A 637 93.49 46.80 79.69
N VAL A 638 92.95 47.68 78.85
CA VAL A 638 93.39 49.08 78.74
C VAL A 638 93.04 49.85 80.01
N LEU A 639 91.85 49.65 80.58
CA LEU A 639 91.45 50.24 81.86
C LEU A 639 92.34 49.76 83.02
N SER A 640 92.69 48.47 83.06
CA SER A 640 93.62 47.96 84.08
C SER A 640 95.06 48.42 83.84
N ALA A 641 95.52 48.51 82.59
CA ALA A 641 96.83 49.09 82.24
C ALA A 641 96.93 50.59 82.54
N SER A 642 95.83 51.34 82.35
CA SER A 642 95.69 52.74 82.73
C SER A 642 95.75 52.94 84.25
N GLN A 643 95.24 51.98 85.03
CA GLN A 643 95.35 51.98 86.49
C GLN A 643 96.74 51.55 86.98
N SER A 644 97.54 50.90 86.13
CA SER A 644 98.91 50.48 86.42
C SER A 644 99.99 51.39 85.82
N SER A 645 99.66 52.60 85.36
CA SER A 645 100.66 53.62 85.01
C SER A 645 101.40 54.04 86.29
N PRO A 646 102.68 53.69 86.47
CA PRO A 646 103.44 54.07 87.64
C PRO A 646 103.68 55.58 87.56
N THR A 647 103.18 56.30 88.55
CA THR A 647 103.58 57.65 88.92
C THR A 647 105.07 57.65 89.26
N MET A 648 105.92 57.68 88.24
CA MET A 648 107.33 58.00 88.33
C MET A 648 107.58 59.35 87.67
N ALA A 649 107.60 60.35 88.53
CA ALA A 649 108.62 61.39 88.60
C ALA A 649 108.95 62.20 87.33
N LYS A 650 108.61 63.49 87.41
CA LYS A 650 109.41 64.68 87.04
C LYS A 650 108.45 65.86 87.18
N ASP A 651 108.19 66.33 88.39
CA ASP A 651 109.04 67.30 89.09
C ASP A 651 109.83 68.21 88.15
N ARG A 652 109.49 69.50 88.26
CA ARG A 652 110.34 70.67 88.05
C ARG A 652 110.73 71.05 86.61
N VAL A 653 110.64 72.31 86.19
CA VAL A 653 110.30 73.61 86.83
C VAL A 653 109.80 74.51 85.65
N TYR A 654 109.18 75.66 85.83
CA TYR A 654 109.82 76.90 86.23
C TYR A 654 108.74 77.91 86.65
N THR A 655 108.83 78.36 87.90
CA THR A 655 107.92 79.23 88.66
C THR A 655 106.49 78.71 88.90
#